data_AF-A0A963CAJ4-F1
#
_entry.id   AF-A0A963CAJ4-F1
#
_cell.length_a   1.000
_cell.length_b   1.000
_cell.length_c   1.000
_cell.angle_alpha   90.00
_cell.angle_beta   90.00
_cell.angle_gamma   90.00
#
_symmetry.space_group_name_H-M   'P 1'
#
loop_
_entity.id
_entity.type
_entity.pdbx_description
1 polymer ?
#
loop_
_entity_poly.entity_id
_entity_poly.type
_entity_poly.pdbx_seq_one_letter_code
_entity_poly.pdbx_strand_id
1 'polypeptide(L)'
;MCAITTLRGLLSLALVLGAGVAGAAATSPSVFRALLGPDQQVPFPLPRLLALIDAQLAPGGAAFAGRPAVLVPLGRSLQRHAAGDADYFRYPRVVVAVTGEPRDTAAPLLRDRLYLGYHEKAGVLEVISYAPGRGRFEFELVDDYRPGASPRLRAANRSLCLACHQNGAPLFARQTWDETSASPRIAELLAATGRDYYGLDWRRGVDLANAIDDATDRSNLLSVAQRVWQVGCGPGEPGMRCRARLWRLALRSRFSGVPVSGTLIAEPALAPLRAHADGDWRDGIEIPNPDIPNRLPFAALPPEGLAGLDADVLRRAADVAAAFDPLTVRAPIARWRLDQPDALARVVGAIAGFLSPAEIVALRESVLRIAQPAVREQWLSCRWRQRAARRDIVCTGAGGVSLSGRATADRLRIDRFATGAGMVSYGNEFVVDDGGYRSHGAVVRDTDGAALRRLAVAGSELRAVWVDEFAAIDTAIAEQLGNAGAGPFGDGLLSRERLLAPLLARFGLPAPSPKPLLPALAAASATPAGAIADTELQPFYRHCAACHDSADAFPPGFLGGTAEQVRTRLASCAPRMLRRLAMWQLPRDARGKTPMPPPASAQAVGFAASAGLGAMRDYLERSLRSQGLDPAGLSATAYADLPACAIH
;
A
#
# COMPACT_ATOMS: atom_id res chain seq x y z
N MET A 1 -7.15 -41.35 48.43
CA MET A 1 -6.24 -40.39 49.10
C MET A 1 -4.89 -40.41 48.38
N CYS A 2 -4.37 -39.22 48.07
CA CYS A 2 -3.02 -38.89 47.57
C CYS A 2 -2.57 -39.33 46.16
N ALA A 3 -2.90 -38.44 45.21
CA ALA A 3 -2.03 -37.78 44.21
C ALA A 3 -0.69 -38.43 43.80
N ILE A 4 -0.55 -38.72 42.49
CA ILE A 4 0.65 -38.45 41.69
C ILE A 4 0.23 -37.93 40.30
N THR A 5 0.98 -36.94 39.87
CA THR A 5 0.81 -35.95 38.81
C THR A 5 1.19 -36.48 37.43
N THR A 6 0.79 -35.71 36.40
CA THR A 6 1.40 -35.56 35.06
C THR A 6 1.25 -36.70 34.04
N LEU A 7 0.18 -36.64 33.23
CA LEU A 7 0.23 -37.01 31.81
C LEU A 7 -1.00 -36.44 31.06
N ARG A 8 -0.83 -35.34 30.32
CA ARG A 8 -1.72 -34.96 29.21
C ARG A 8 -0.89 -34.40 28.07
N GLY A 9 -0.64 -35.28 27.11
CA GLY A 9 -0.07 -34.97 25.82
C GLY A 9 -1.07 -34.30 24.88
N LEU A 10 -0.51 -33.55 23.93
CA LEU A 10 -0.68 -33.70 22.49
C LEU A 10 -1.99 -34.38 22.04
N LEU A 11 -2.93 -33.59 21.51
CA LEU A 11 -3.96 -33.87 20.49
C LEU A 11 -4.88 -32.62 20.49
N SER A 12 -5.25 -31.91 19.42
CA SER A 12 -5.13 -32.10 17.99
C SER A 12 -5.33 -30.74 17.32
N LEU A 13 -4.36 -30.28 16.53
CA LEU A 13 -4.54 -29.21 15.55
C LEU A 13 -4.58 -29.89 14.16
N ALA A 14 -5.75 -30.36 13.77
CA ALA A 14 -6.03 -30.86 12.43
C ALA A 14 -7.23 -30.06 11.89
N LEU A 15 -6.96 -29.13 10.98
CA LEU A 15 -7.31 -29.30 9.56
C LEU A 15 -8.80 -29.63 9.35
N VAL A 16 -9.60 -28.59 9.19
CA VAL A 16 -10.78 -28.66 8.32
C VAL A 16 -10.34 -28.14 6.96
N LEU A 17 -9.72 -29.03 6.17
CA LEU A 17 -9.64 -28.91 4.72
C LEU A 17 -10.91 -29.55 4.16
N GLY A 18 -11.88 -28.71 3.79
CA GLY A 18 -12.93 -29.09 2.87
C GLY A 18 -12.44 -28.87 1.45
N ALA A 19 -11.99 -29.94 0.79
CA ALA A 19 -11.84 -29.97 -0.66
C ALA A 19 -13.25 -30.16 -1.28
N GLY A 20 -13.64 -29.22 -2.12
CA GLY A 20 -14.89 -29.28 -2.90
C GLY A 20 -14.84 -28.24 -4.02
N VAL A 21 -14.52 -28.71 -5.22
CA VAL A 21 -14.74 -28.12 -6.56
C VAL A 21 -14.77 -26.58 -6.62
N ALA A 22 -13.67 -25.99 -7.07
CA ALA A 22 -13.47 -24.56 -7.24
C ALA A 22 -14.40 -23.94 -8.30
N GLY A 23 -15.62 -23.60 -7.91
CA GLY A 23 -16.30 -22.45 -8.48
C GLY A 23 -15.58 -21.20 -7.96
N ALA A 24 -14.92 -20.45 -8.84
CA ALA A 24 -14.30 -19.18 -8.47
C ALA A 24 -15.38 -18.24 -7.94
N ALA A 25 -15.52 -18.17 -6.60
CA ALA A 25 -16.53 -17.34 -5.97
C ALA A 25 -16.32 -15.89 -6.39
N ALA A 26 -17.33 -15.34 -7.06
CA ALA A 26 -17.31 -13.97 -7.54
C ALA A 26 -17.21 -13.03 -6.32
N THR A 27 -16.21 -12.17 -6.32
CA THR A 27 -15.90 -11.22 -5.23
C THR A 27 -15.74 -9.84 -5.84
N SER A 28 -16.01 -8.76 -5.09
CA SER A 28 -15.81 -7.40 -5.60
C SER A 28 -14.40 -7.28 -6.19
N PRO A 29 -14.28 -6.81 -7.45
CA PRO A 29 -13.02 -6.85 -8.16
C PRO A 29 -11.99 -5.88 -7.57
N SER A 30 -10.74 -5.95 -8.07
CA SER A 30 -9.74 -4.94 -7.78
C SER A 30 -10.18 -3.56 -8.30
N VAL A 31 -9.68 -2.46 -7.70
CA VAL A 31 -10.04 -1.10 -8.14
C VAL A 31 -9.67 -0.85 -9.61
N PHE A 32 -8.64 -1.53 -10.13
CA PHE A 32 -8.30 -1.47 -11.54
C PHE A 32 -9.37 -2.13 -12.42
N ARG A 33 -9.75 -3.37 -12.09
CA ARG A 33 -10.80 -4.09 -12.81
C ARG A 33 -12.15 -3.39 -12.72
N ALA A 34 -12.45 -2.75 -11.58
CA ALA A 34 -13.64 -1.92 -11.41
C ALA A 34 -13.63 -0.68 -12.32
N LEU A 35 -12.45 -0.10 -12.57
CA LEU A 35 -12.27 1.06 -13.46
C LEU A 35 -12.52 0.70 -14.93
N LEU A 36 -12.13 -0.50 -15.36
CA LEU A 36 -12.33 -0.99 -16.73
C LEU A 36 -13.79 -1.32 -17.07
N GLY A 37 -14.65 -1.48 -16.07
CA GLY A 37 -16.04 -1.90 -16.28
C GLY A 37 -16.17 -3.36 -16.75
N PRO A 38 -17.38 -3.82 -17.09
CA PRO A 38 -17.66 -5.24 -17.35
C PRO A 38 -16.86 -5.84 -18.53
N ASP A 39 -16.53 -5.03 -19.54
CA ASP A 39 -15.83 -5.51 -20.75
C ASP A 39 -14.35 -5.85 -20.49
N GLN A 40 -13.79 -5.38 -19.36
CA GLN A 40 -12.41 -5.63 -18.95
C GLN A 40 -11.36 -5.25 -20.01
N GLN A 41 -11.71 -4.38 -20.97
CA GLN A 41 -10.83 -3.96 -22.03
C GLN A 41 -9.85 -2.91 -21.50
N VAL A 42 -8.55 -3.22 -21.55
CA VAL A 42 -7.50 -2.29 -21.11
C VAL A 42 -7.21 -1.27 -22.22
N PRO A 43 -7.34 0.05 -21.97
CA PRO A 43 -7.03 1.06 -22.97
C PRO A 43 -5.55 1.03 -23.39
N PHE A 44 -5.31 1.13 -24.69
CA PHE A 44 -3.98 1.30 -25.28
C PHE A 44 -4.00 2.51 -26.24
N PRO A 45 -2.94 3.33 -26.33
CA PRO A 45 -1.66 3.24 -25.59
C PRO A 45 -1.73 3.74 -24.14
N LEU A 46 -0.61 3.66 -23.40
CA LEU A 46 -0.51 4.09 -22.00
C LEU A 46 -1.20 5.45 -21.71
N PRO A 47 -1.04 6.51 -22.52
CA PRO A 47 -1.72 7.78 -22.29
C PRO A 47 -3.25 7.68 -22.20
N ARG A 48 -3.90 6.75 -22.92
CA ARG A 48 -5.35 6.55 -22.82
C ARG A 48 -5.75 5.90 -21.50
N LEU A 49 -4.96 4.95 -21.01
CA LEU A 49 -5.20 4.36 -19.69
C LEU A 49 -5.00 5.40 -18.58
N LEU A 50 -3.97 6.24 -18.71
CA LEU A 50 -3.72 7.33 -17.78
C LEU A 50 -4.86 8.35 -17.76
N ALA A 51 -5.39 8.73 -18.92
CA ALA A 51 -6.55 9.62 -19.02
C ALA A 51 -7.82 9.03 -18.38
N LEU A 52 -8.04 7.70 -18.49
CA LEU A 52 -9.13 7.02 -17.80
C LEU A 52 -9.01 7.13 -16.27
N ILE A 53 -7.79 7.06 -15.74
CA ILE A 53 -7.52 7.24 -14.31
C ILE A 53 -7.72 8.70 -13.91
N ASP A 54 -7.16 9.64 -14.69
CA ASP A 54 -7.23 11.08 -14.41
C ASP A 54 -8.68 11.58 -14.37
N ALA A 55 -9.58 11.00 -15.17
CA ALA A 55 -11.01 11.30 -15.16
C ALA A 55 -11.74 10.95 -13.84
N GLN A 56 -11.10 10.19 -12.95
CA GLN A 56 -11.62 9.84 -11.62
C GLN A 56 -11.06 10.74 -10.51
N LEU A 57 -10.05 11.56 -10.80
CA LEU A 57 -9.33 12.34 -9.80
C LEU A 57 -9.84 13.77 -9.72
N ALA A 58 -9.79 14.36 -8.53
CA ALA A 58 -10.16 15.75 -8.31
C ALA A 58 -9.23 16.70 -9.09
N PRO A 59 -9.78 17.72 -9.77
CA PRO A 59 -8.97 18.68 -10.49
C PRO A 59 -8.18 19.57 -9.52
N GLY A 60 -6.92 19.88 -9.85
CA GLY A 60 -6.22 21.07 -9.35
C GLY A 60 -5.78 21.13 -7.88
N GLY A 61 -5.42 20.01 -7.22
CA GLY A 61 -4.99 20.08 -5.81
C GLY A 61 -3.94 19.09 -5.32
N ALA A 62 -3.57 18.08 -6.12
CA ALA A 62 -2.56 17.10 -5.74
C ALA A 62 -1.22 17.40 -6.45
N ALA A 63 -0.11 17.20 -5.74
CA ALA A 63 1.20 17.18 -6.37
C ALA A 63 1.19 16.22 -7.58
N PHE A 64 1.76 16.66 -8.71
CA PHE A 64 1.89 15.84 -9.93
C PHE A 64 0.55 15.35 -10.49
N ALA A 65 -0.50 16.19 -10.45
CA ALA A 65 -1.86 15.87 -10.88
C ALA A 65 -2.45 14.61 -10.18
N GLY A 66 -1.90 14.22 -9.03
CA GLY A 66 -2.33 13.03 -8.30
C GLY A 66 -1.87 11.70 -8.91
N ARG A 67 -0.92 11.72 -9.85
CA ARG A 67 -0.27 10.52 -10.37
C ARG A 67 1.22 10.73 -10.67
N PRO A 68 2.08 10.79 -9.64
CA PRO A 68 3.53 10.82 -9.86
C PRO A 68 3.97 9.63 -10.70
N ALA A 69 4.88 9.88 -11.65
CA ALA A 69 5.46 8.89 -12.52
C ALA A 69 6.98 9.09 -12.64
N VAL A 70 7.74 8.02 -12.47
CA VAL A 70 9.20 8.04 -12.65
C VAL A 70 9.61 7.06 -13.74
N LEU A 71 10.73 7.35 -14.40
CA LEU A 71 11.38 6.44 -15.33
C LEU A 71 12.51 5.71 -14.63
N VAL A 72 12.61 4.40 -14.83
CA VAL A 72 13.63 3.52 -14.23
C VAL A 72 14.34 2.79 -15.36
N PRO A 73 15.48 3.29 -15.86
CA PRO A 73 16.22 2.67 -16.96
C PRO A 73 16.66 1.25 -16.64
N LEU A 74 17.27 1.06 -15.46
CA LEU A 74 17.81 -0.21 -15.01
C LEU A 74 17.42 -0.46 -13.56
N GLY A 75 16.23 -1.03 -13.39
CA GLY A 75 15.65 -1.34 -12.08
C GLY A 75 15.87 -2.78 -11.64
N ARG A 76 15.00 -3.21 -10.71
CA ARG A 76 15.03 -4.55 -10.08
C ARG A 76 13.80 -5.38 -10.41
N SER A 77 12.98 -4.93 -11.35
CA SER A 77 11.78 -5.68 -11.77
C SER A 77 12.16 -6.96 -12.52
N LEU A 78 11.16 -7.83 -12.71
CA LEU A 78 11.34 -9.07 -13.48
C LEU A 78 11.71 -8.78 -14.94
N GLN A 79 11.24 -7.66 -15.50
CA GLN A 79 11.48 -7.23 -16.88
C GLN A 79 12.74 -6.39 -17.07
N ARG A 80 13.63 -6.26 -16.05
CA ARG A 80 14.80 -5.37 -16.14
C ARG A 80 15.74 -5.64 -17.33
N HIS A 81 15.71 -6.85 -17.89
CA HIS A 81 16.52 -7.23 -19.05
C HIS A 81 15.78 -7.07 -20.39
N ALA A 82 14.50 -6.68 -20.40
CA ALA A 82 13.67 -6.65 -21.60
C ALA A 82 14.11 -5.60 -22.63
N ALA A 83 14.78 -4.53 -22.18
CA ALA A 83 15.40 -3.55 -23.07
C ALA A 83 16.69 -4.07 -23.75
N GLY A 84 17.24 -5.22 -23.33
CA GLY A 84 18.56 -5.68 -23.75
C GLY A 84 19.69 -4.91 -23.05
N ASP A 85 20.95 -5.20 -23.43
CA ASP A 85 22.14 -4.69 -22.71
C ASP A 85 22.46 -3.21 -23.01
N ALA A 86 21.86 -2.60 -24.05
CA ALA A 86 22.23 -1.25 -24.51
C ALA A 86 21.11 -0.20 -24.47
N ASP A 87 19.83 -0.60 -24.43
CA ASP A 87 18.71 0.32 -24.66
C ASP A 87 17.95 0.73 -23.38
N TYR A 88 18.52 0.55 -22.19
CA TYR A 88 17.87 0.85 -20.90
C TYR A 88 17.29 2.27 -20.82
N PHE A 89 18.00 3.27 -21.35
CA PHE A 89 17.56 4.67 -21.34
C PHE A 89 16.60 5.00 -22.47
N ARG A 90 16.67 4.25 -23.57
CA ARG A 90 15.70 4.37 -24.67
C ARG A 90 14.37 3.77 -24.24
N TYR A 91 14.36 2.62 -23.58
CA TYR A 91 13.16 1.91 -23.14
C TYR A 91 13.12 1.72 -21.61
N PRO A 92 13.12 2.80 -20.82
CA PRO A 92 13.07 2.69 -19.37
C PRO A 92 11.70 2.16 -18.94
N ARG A 93 11.66 1.51 -17.79
CA ARG A 93 10.41 1.15 -17.14
C ARG A 93 9.73 2.40 -16.61
N VAL A 94 8.43 2.53 -16.85
CA VAL A 94 7.58 3.55 -16.22
C VAL A 94 7.02 2.98 -14.92
N VAL A 95 7.11 3.72 -13.83
CA VAL A 95 6.43 3.42 -12.56
C VAL A 95 5.48 4.56 -12.22
N VAL A 96 4.20 4.25 -12.01
CA VAL A 96 3.15 5.22 -11.66
C VAL A 96 2.48 4.79 -10.36
N ALA A 97 2.24 5.74 -9.46
CA ALA A 97 1.36 5.58 -8.30
C ALA A 97 0.20 6.56 -8.39
N VAL A 98 -1.01 6.15 -7.98
CA VAL A 98 -2.13 7.09 -7.86
C VAL A 98 -2.18 7.65 -6.44
N THR A 99 -1.99 8.97 -6.31
CA THR A 99 -1.97 9.72 -5.05
C THR A 99 -3.09 10.76 -4.95
N GLY A 100 -3.77 11.05 -6.06
CA GLY A 100 -4.85 12.02 -6.16
C GLY A 100 -6.13 11.57 -5.47
N GLU A 101 -6.86 12.53 -4.93
CA GLU A 101 -8.17 12.31 -4.34
C GLU A 101 -9.24 12.01 -5.39
N PRO A 102 -10.30 11.26 -5.04
CA PRO A 102 -11.43 11.06 -5.95
C PRO A 102 -12.11 12.40 -6.25
N ARG A 103 -12.60 12.56 -7.48
CA ARG A 103 -13.23 13.80 -7.95
C ARG A 103 -14.52 14.16 -7.21
N ASP A 104 -15.24 13.14 -6.74
CA ASP A 104 -16.53 13.23 -6.05
C ASP A 104 -16.72 12.00 -5.16
N THR A 105 -17.83 11.93 -4.41
CA THR A 105 -18.11 10.82 -3.49
C THR A 105 -18.54 9.51 -4.17
N ALA A 106 -18.87 9.53 -5.45
CA ALA A 106 -19.22 8.34 -6.24
C ALA A 106 -18.01 7.74 -6.98
N ALA A 107 -16.99 8.55 -7.25
CA ALA A 107 -15.76 8.13 -7.90
C ALA A 107 -14.98 7.11 -7.04
N PRO A 108 -14.29 6.13 -7.67
CA PRO A 108 -13.53 5.14 -6.94
C PRO A 108 -12.36 5.79 -6.20
N LEU A 109 -12.09 5.32 -4.97
CA LEU A 109 -10.91 5.73 -4.23
C LEU A 109 -9.68 5.00 -4.79
N LEU A 110 -8.97 5.65 -5.71
CA LEU A 110 -7.75 5.13 -6.34
C LEU A 110 -6.48 5.49 -5.56
N ARG A 111 -6.54 6.56 -4.74
CA ARG A 111 -5.44 7.01 -3.87
C ARG A 111 -4.88 5.84 -3.05
N ASP A 112 -3.56 5.65 -3.16
CA ASP A 112 -2.80 4.62 -2.45
C ASP A 112 -3.33 3.18 -2.70
N ARG A 113 -3.98 2.96 -3.85
CA ARG A 113 -4.67 1.70 -4.18
C ARG A 113 -4.43 1.22 -5.59
N LEU A 114 -3.81 2.02 -6.46
CA LEU A 114 -3.51 1.67 -7.84
C LEU A 114 -2.09 2.08 -8.22
N TYR A 115 -1.33 1.09 -8.70
CA TYR A 115 0.06 1.24 -9.11
C TYR A 115 0.27 0.54 -10.45
N LEU A 116 1.06 1.15 -11.32
CA LEU A 116 1.36 0.63 -12.65
C LEU A 116 2.87 0.53 -12.86
N GLY A 117 3.29 -0.56 -13.50
CA GLY A 117 4.65 -0.76 -14.00
C GLY A 117 4.61 -1.10 -15.48
N TYR A 118 5.00 -0.17 -16.35
CA TYR A 118 4.96 -0.40 -17.80
C TYR A 118 6.37 -0.56 -18.37
N HIS A 119 6.57 -1.57 -19.21
CA HIS A 119 7.82 -1.75 -19.96
C HIS A 119 7.54 -1.99 -21.45
N GLU A 120 7.94 -1.04 -22.30
CA GLU A 120 7.63 -1.03 -23.74
C GLU A 120 8.11 -2.28 -24.47
N LYS A 121 9.40 -2.62 -24.32
CA LYS A 121 10.01 -3.77 -25.01
C LYS A 121 9.47 -5.12 -24.53
N ALA A 122 9.06 -5.23 -23.27
CA ALA A 122 8.38 -6.41 -22.79
C ALA A 122 6.94 -6.52 -23.34
N GLY A 123 6.33 -5.39 -23.74
CA GLY A 123 4.91 -5.35 -24.10
C GLY A 123 4.02 -5.72 -22.91
N VAL A 124 4.45 -5.40 -21.68
CA VAL A 124 3.78 -5.79 -20.44
C VAL A 124 3.49 -4.55 -19.59
N LEU A 125 2.26 -4.49 -19.07
CA LEU A 125 1.86 -3.60 -17.99
C LEU A 125 1.57 -4.45 -16.74
N GLU A 126 2.33 -4.23 -15.68
CA GLU A 126 2.08 -4.78 -14.35
C GLU A 126 1.17 -3.85 -13.58
N VAL A 127 0.15 -4.42 -12.92
CA VAL A 127 -0.82 -3.68 -12.13
C VAL A 127 -0.86 -4.25 -10.73
N ILE A 128 -0.65 -3.39 -9.74
CA ILE A 128 -0.88 -3.71 -8.33
C ILE A 128 -2.06 -2.87 -7.87
N SER A 129 -3.17 -3.52 -7.55
CA SER A 129 -4.40 -2.81 -7.25
C SER A 129 -5.17 -3.42 -6.08
N TYR A 130 -5.71 -2.56 -5.20
CA TYR A 130 -6.44 -3.01 -4.01
C TYR A 130 -7.78 -3.65 -4.39
N ALA A 131 -8.11 -4.81 -3.82
CA ALA A 131 -9.39 -5.49 -4.00
C ALA A 131 -10.22 -5.42 -2.72
N PRO A 132 -11.23 -4.52 -2.65
CA PRO A 132 -12.07 -4.36 -1.46
C PRO A 132 -12.78 -5.66 -1.06
N GLY A 133 -13.21 -6.47 -2.03
CA GLY A 133 -13.87 -7.75 -1.80
C GLY A 133 -12.98 -8.83 -1.20
N ARG A 134 -11.66 -8.60 -1.12
CA ARG A 134 -10.67 -9.54 -0.55
C ARG A 134 -9.77 -8.92 0.51
N GLY A 135 -9.91 -7.62 0.77
CA GLY A 135 -9.15 -6.86 1.77
C GLY A 135 -7.64 -6.81 1.53
N ARG A 136 -7.18 -6.94 0.29
CA ARG A 136 -5.74 -7.00 -0.04
C ARG A 136 -5.45 -6.48 -1.43
N PHE A 137 -4.18 -6.23 -1.74
CA PHE A 137 -3.78 -5.98 -3.13
C PHE A 137 -3.73 -7.26 -3.94
N GLU A 138 -4.13 -7.14 -5.20
CA GLU A 138 -3.96 -8.15 -6.24
C GLU A 138 -2.87 -7.72 -7.22
N PHE A 139 -2.23 -8.73 -7.81
CA PHE A 139 -1.17 -8.59 -8.78
C PHE A 139 -1.68 -9.09 -10.11
N GLU A 140 -1.71 -8.21 -11.10
CA GLU A 140 -2.31 -8.44 -12.40
C GLU A 140 -1.30 -8.08 -13.49
N LEU A 141 -1.37 -8.77 -14.62
CA LEU A 141 -0.53 -8.53 -15.79
C LEU A 141 -1.42 -8.25 -16.99
N VAL A 142 -1.03 -7.26 -17.79
CA VAL A 142 -1.59 -7.03 -19.12
C VAL A 142 -0.50 -7.37 -20.13
N ASP A 143 -0.64 -8.54 -20.74
CA ASP A 143 0.24 -8.98 -21.82
C ASP A 143 -0.16 -8.27 -23.13
N ASP A 144 0.73 -8.32 -24.12
CA ASP A 144 0.50 -7.76 -25.46
C ASP A 144 0.13 -6.26 -25.44
N TYR A 145 0.63 -5.53 -24.45
CA TYR A 145 0.45 -4.08 -24.30
C TYR A 145 1.43 -3.30 -25.18
N ARG A 146 1.28 -3.44 -26.50
CA ARG A 146 2.17 -2.88 -27.53
C ARG A 146 1.42 -2.57 -28.84
N PRO A 147 1.97 -1.73 -29.74
CA PRO A 147 1.35 -1.43 -31.02
C PRO A 147 1.06 -2.69 -31.84
N GLY A 148 -0.10 -2.73 -32.50
CA GLY A 148 -0.51 -3.85 -33.36
C GLY A 148 -0.99 -5.11 -32.63
N ALA A 149 -1.07 -5.10 -31.29
CA ALA A 149 -1.57 -6.21 -30.50
C ALA A 149 -2.77 -5.80 -29.63
N SER A 150 -3.49 -6.79 -29.10
CA SER A 150 -4.63 -6.59 -28.22
C SER A 150 -4.22 -6.86 -26.76
N PRO A 151 -4.31 -5.87 -25.87
CA PRO A 151 -4.03 -6.06 -24.45
C PRO A 151 -4.84 -7.20 -23.82
N ARG A 152 -4.18 -8.11 -23.10
CA ARG A 152 -4.83 -9.24 -22.40
C ARG A 152 -4.57 -9.19 -20.91
N LEU A 153 -5.61 -8.95 -20.12
CA LEU A 153 -5.55 -8.93 -18.66
C LEU A 153 -5.62 -10.36 -18.07
N ARG A 154 -4.69 -10.68 -17.17
CA ARG A 154 -4.66 -11.93 -16.39
C ARG A 154 -4.14 -11.72 -14.97
N ALA A 155 -4.32 -12.72 -14.11
CA ALA A 155 -3.67 -12.71 -12.80
C ALA A 155 -2.17 -13.00 -12.96
N ALA A 156 -1.34 -12.31 -12.17
CA ALA A 156 0.05 -12.70 -11.98
C ALA A 156 0.14 -13.92 -11.05
N ASN A 157 1.25 -14.66 -11.12
CA ASN A 157 1.55 -15.67 -10.10
C ASN A 157 1.77 -14.97 -8.75
N ARG A 158 0.80 -15.11 -7.84
CA ARG A 158 0.83 -14.43 -6.54
C ARG A 158 2.01 -14.87 -5.68
N SER A 159 2.36 -16.16 -5.68
CA SER A 159 3.50 -16.69 -4.91
C SER A 159 4.81 -16.04 -5.36
N LEU A 160 4.99 -15.87 -6.67
CA LEU A 160 6.11 -15.13 -7.25
C LEU A 160 6.10 -13.67 -6.81
N CYS A 161 4.96 -12.99 -6.89
CA CYS A 161 4.86 -11.58 -6.51
C CYS A 161 5.19 -11.35 -5.02
N LEU A 162 4.71 -12.23 -4.14
CA LEU A 162 4.91 -12.13 -2.69
C LEU A 162 6.36 -12.33 -2.25
N ALA A 163 7.21 -12.96 -3.06
CA ALA A 163 8.63 -13.06 -2.76
C ALA A 163 9.32 -11.68 -2.72
N CYS A 164 8.91 -10.76 -3.60
CA CYS A 164 9.36 -9.37 -3.60
C CYS A 164 8.44 -8.48 -2.74
N HIS A 165 7.12 -8.59 -2.94
CA HIS A 165 6.08 -7.83 -2.23
C HIS A 165 5.68 -8.55 -0.95
N GLN A 166 6.63 -8.64 -0.01
CA GLN A 166 6.54 -9.44 1.22
C GLN A 166 5.30 -9.11 2.08
N ASN A 167 4.77 -7.90 1.94
CA ASN A 167 3.62 -7.41 2.69
C ASN A 167 2.29 -7.60 1.96
N GLY A 168 2.31 -8.19 0.75
CA GLY A 168 1.16 -8.28 -0.14
C GLY A 168 0.64 -6.92 -0.63
N ALA A 169 1.54 -5.95 -0.76
CA ALA A 169 1.28 -4.56 -1.13
C ALA A 169 2.45 -3.99 -1.97
N PRO A 170 2.30 -2.81 -2.61
CA PRO A 170 3.37 -2.14 -3.35
C PRO A 170 4.63 -1.92 -2.52
N LEU A 171 5.77 -1.85 -3.20
CA LEU A 171 7.09 -1.57 -2.64
C LEU A 171 7.78 -0.52 -3.50
N PHE A 172 8.70 0.25 -2.93
CA PHE A 172 9.50 1.21 -3.68
C PHE A 172 10.90 1.38 -3.06
N ALA A 173 11.83 1.95 -3.83
CA ALA A 173 13.15 2.22 -3.28
C ALA A 173 13.06 3.38 -2.30
N ARG A 174 13.77 3.29 -1.17
CA ARG A 174 13.94 4.44 -0.28
C ARG A 174 14.87 5.49 -0.91
N GLN A 175 14.84 6.70 -0.37
CA GLN A 175 15.79 7.77 -0.68
C GLN A 175 17.24 7.29 -0.79
N THR A 176 18.03 7.74 -1.76
CA THR A 176 17.89 8.93 -2.64
C THR A 176 17.33 8.69 -4.05
N TRP A 177 16.85 7.48 -4.36
CA TRP A 177 16.24 7.08 -5.64
C TRP A 177 17.13 7.16 -6.88
N ASP A 178 18.38 6.73 -6.74
CA ASP A 178 19.41 6.82 -7.78
C ASP A 178 19.24 5.86 -8.96
N GLU A 179 18.20 5.03 -8.96
CA GLU A 179 17.80 4.21 -10.10
C GLU A 179 16.75 4.88 -10.99
N THR A 180 16.23 6.04 -10.57
CA THR A 180 15.06 6.67 -11.18
C THR A 180 15.40 7.99 -11.86
N SER A 181 14.47 8.54 -12.64
CA SER A 181 14.56 9.87 -13.22
C SER A 181 14.63 11.01 -12.19
N ALA A 182 14.45 10.74 -10.89
CA ALA A 182 14.73 11.73 -9.84
C ALA A 182 16.22 12.01 -9.67
N SER A 183 17.11 11.10 -10.10
CA SER A 183 18.55 11.32 -10.11
C SER A 183 18.94 12.27 -11.24
N PRO A 184 19.68 13.36 -10.97
CA PRO A 184 20.13 14.30 -12.01
C PRO A 184 20.89 13.60 -13.16
N ARG A 185 21.73 12.63 -12.82
CA ARG A 185 22.51 11.86 -13.80
C ARG A 185 21.61 11.02 -14.70
N ILE A 186 20.64 10.32 -14.13
CA ILE A 186 19.69 9.54 -14.94
C ILE A 186 18.81 10.45 -15.78
N ALA A 187 18.36 11.58 -15.24
CA ALA A 187 17.55 12.54 -15.97
C ALA A 187 18.28 13.11 -17.20
N GLU A 188 19.58 13.42 -17.06
CA GLU A 188 20.44 13.86 -18.17
C GLU A 188 20.55 12.79 -19.26
N LEU A 189 20.84 11.54 -18.88
CA LEU A 189 20.96 10.42 -19.82
C LEU A 189 19.63 10.09 -20.53
N LEU A 190 18.51 10.18 -19.82
CA LEU A 190 17.17 10.06 -20.41
C LEU A 190 16.89 11.22 -21.38
N ALA A 191 17.26 12.44 -21.02
CA ALA A 191 17.04 13.63 -21.85
C ALA A 191 17.82 13.55 -23.17
N ALA A 192 19.04 13.01 -23.13
CA ALA A 192 19.90 12.82 -24.30
C ALA A 192 19.28 11.88 -25.36
N THR A 193 18.30 11.05 -24.99
CA THR A 193 17.59 10.18 -25.96
C THR A 193 16.62 10.93 -26.87
N GLY A 194 16.21 12.15 -26.48
CA GLY A 194 15.21 12.94 -27.21
C GLY A 194 13.78 12.40 -27.17
N ARG A 195 13.47 11.38 -26.35
CA ARG A 195 12.12 10.80 -26.26
C ARG A 195 11.17 11.61 -25.39
N ASP A 196 9.89 11.55 -25.74
CA ASP A 196 8.77 12.16 -25.01
C ASP A 196 8.25 11.29 -23.85
N TYR A 197 8.62 10.01 -23.84
CA TYR A 197 8.22 9.00 -22.87
C TYR A 197 6.71 9.03 -22.59
N TYR A 198 5.91 8.91 -23.66
CA TYR A 198 4.45 8.86 -23.60
C TYR A 198 3.80 10.14 -23.05
N GLY A 199 4.50 11.27 -23.11
CA GLY A 199 4.01 12.56 -22.61
C GLY A 199 4.01 12.68 -21.08
N LEU A 200 4.78 11.86 -20.37
CA LEU A 200 4.89 11.92 -18.91
C LEU A 200 5.70 13.15 -18.45
N ASP A 201 5.29 13.79 -17.34
CA ASP A 201 6.08 14.83 -16.67
C ASP A 201 7.16 14.20 -15.77
N TRP A 202 8.13 13.52 -16.39
CA TRP A 202 9.17 12.74 -15.68
C TRP A 202 10.40 13.57 -15.26
N ARG A 203 10.52 14.81 -15.76
CA ARG A 203 11.69 15.69 -15.56
C ARG A 203 11.67 16.43 -14.22
N ARG A 204 10.75 16.09 -13.32
CA ARG A 204 10.75 16.62 -11.95
C ARG A 204 11.72 15.78 -11.10
N GLY A 205 12.34 16.41 -10.12
CA GLY A 205 13.33 15.77 -9.26
C GLY A 205 12.72 14.83 -8.21
N VAL A 206 13.29 14.88 -7.01
CA VAL A 206 13.00 13.97 -5.89
C VAL A 206 11.54 13.91 -5.44
N ASP A 207 10.76 14.97 -5.67
CA ASP A 207 9.38 15.03 -5.18
C ASP A 207 8.45 13.97 -5.81
N LEU A 208 8.67 13.60 -7.08
CA LEU A 208 7.91 12.52 -7.75
C LEU A 208 8.17 11.18 -7.06
N ALA A 209 9.44 10.87 -6.85
CA ALA A 209 9.86 9.63 -6.21
C ALA A 209 9.39 9.58 -4.75
N ASN A 210 9.49 10.71 -4.02
CA ASN A 210 8.98 10.83 -2.66
C ASN A 210 7.46 10.58 -2.60
N ALA A 211 6.70 11.14 -3.55
CA ALA A 211 5.25 10.92 -3.59
C ALA A 211 4.86 9.46 -3.85
N ILE A 212 5.66 8.72 -4.64
CA ILE A 212 5.49 7.28 -4.83
C ILE A 212 5.85 6.51 -3.55
N ASP A 213 6.99 6.85 -2.93
CA ASP A 213 7.48 6.24 -1.69
C ASP A 213 6.45 6.37 -0.57
N ASP A 214 6.01 7.60 -0.28
CA ASP A 214 4.97 7.90 0.72
C ASP A 214 3.65 7.17 0.41
N ALA A 215 3.32 6.97 -0.86
CA ALA A 215 2.12 6.23 -1.25
C ALA A 215 2.26 4.73 -0.95
N THR A 216 3.46 4.15 -1.15
CA THR A 216 3.71 2.76 -0.78
C THR A 216 3.64 2.54 0.73
N ASP A 217 4.13 3.48 1.53
CA ASP A 217 3.97 3.47 2.99
C ASP A 217 2.49 3.44 3.39
N ARG A 218 1.69 4.38 2.88
CA ARG A 218 0.25 4.46 3.18
C ARG A 218 -0.51 3.22 2.69
N SER A 219 -0.14 2.67 1.54
CA SER A 219 -0.72 1.43 1.01
C SER A 219 -0.50 0.23 1.93
N ASN A 220 0.69 0.11 2.51
CA ASN A 220 1.03 -1.00 3.39
C ASN A 220 0.26 -0.95 4.71
N LEU A 221 -0.21 0.23 5.14
CA LEU A 221 -1.11 0.35 6.28
C LEU A 221 -2.53 -0.21 6.02
N LEU A 222 -2.93 -0.43 4.78
CA LEU A 222 -4.24 -1.02 4.47
C LEU A 222 -4.34 -2.48 4.95
N SER A 223 -3.24 -3.24 4.89
CA SER A 223 -3.21 -4.62 5.42
C SER A 223 -3.20 -4.62 6.95
N VAL A 224 -2.54 -3.65 7.58
CA VAL A 224 -2.57 -3.43 9.04
C VAL A 224 -4.00 -3.13 9.49
N ALA A 225 -4.70 -2.22 8.80
CA ALA A 225 -6.09 -1.90 9.11
C ALA A 225 -7.01 -3.12 9.01
N GLN A 226 -6.84 -3.96 7.97
CA GLN A 226 -7.60 -5.22 7.85
C GLN A 226 -7.27 -6.21 8.97
N ARG A 227 -5.99 -6.35 9.34
CA ARG A 227 -5.58 -7.22 10.46
C ARG A 227 -6.17 -6.75 11.79
N VAL A 228 -6.14 -5.45 12.08
CA VAL A 228 -6.79 -4.87 13.27
C VAL A 228 -8.30 -5.15 13.25
N TRP A 229 -8.94 -4.92 12.11
CA TRP A 229 -10.39 -5.08 11.96
C TRP A 229 -10.86 -6.52 12.13
N GLN A 230 -10.18 -7.47 11.49
CA GLN A 230 -10.58 -8.88 11.43
C GLN A 230 -10.10 -9.66 12.66
N VAL A 231 -8.83 -9.50 13.03
CA VAL A 231 -8.20 -10.26 14.11
C VAL A 231 -8.34 -9.48 15.42
N GLY A 232 -7.91 -8.21 15.44
CA GLY A 232 -7.84 -7.41 16.67
C GLY A 232 -9.19 -7.26 17.37
N CYS A 233 -10.27 -7.00 16.64
CA CYS A 233 -11.60 -6.95 17.24
C CYS A 233 -12.21 -8.34 17.52
N GLY A 234 -11.70 -9.41 16.91
CA GLY A 234 -12.25 -10.77 17.05
C GLY A 234 -13.67 -10.93 16.48
N PRO A 235 -14.25 -12.14 16.57
CA PRO A 235 -15.57 -12.43 16.02
C PRO A 235 -16.72 -12.01 16.96
N GLY A 236 -17.94 -12.06 16.45
CA GLY A 236 -19.17 -11.95 17.24
C GLY A 236 -19.53 -10.54 17.70
N GLU A 237 -20.49 -10.47 18.63
CA GLU A 237 -21.12 -9.23 19.09
C GLU A 237 -20.14 -8.24 19.76
N PRO A 238 -19.21 -8.67 20.65
CA PRO A 238 -18.15 -7.79 21.15
C PRO A 238 -17.24 -7.24 20.04
N GLY A 239 -16.87 -8.07 19.07
CA GLY A 239 -16.05 -7.64 17.93
C GLY A 239 -16.76 -6.65 17.02
N MET A 240 -18.08 -6.82 16.85
CA MET A 240 -18.92 -5.87 16.13
C MET A 240 -18.93 -4.48 16.79
N ARG A 241 -19.07 -4.42 18.13
CA ARG A 241 -18.95 -3.14 18.87
C ARG A 241 -17.56 -2.52 18.76
N CYS A 242 -16.51 -3.34 18.81
CA CYS A 242 -15.13 -2.89 18.61
C CYS A 242 -14.93 -2.25 17.23
N ARG A 243 -15.35 -2.92 16.17
CA ARG A 243 -15.27 -2.41 14.79
C ARG A 243 -16.08 -1.14 14.59
N ALA A 244 -17.30 -1.09 15.12
CA ALA A 244 -18.13 0.11 15.10
C ALA A 244 -17.47 1.28 15.83
N ARG A 245 -16.85 1.03 16.98
CA ARG A 245 -16.11 2.06 17.72
C ARG A 245 -14.90 2.57 16.96
N LEU A 246 -14.08 1.67 16.41
CA LEU A 246 -12.93 2.07 15.58
C LEU A 246 -13.34 2.89 14.36
N TRP A 247 -14.43 2.52 13.69
CA TRP A 247 -14.98 3.28 12.56
C TRP A 247 -15.46 4.67 12.96
N ARG A 248 -16.19 4.79 14.08
CA ARG A 248 -16.61 6.08 14.65
C ARG A 248 -15.41 6.97 14.96
N LEU A 249 -14.37 6.41 15.57
CA LEU A 249 -13.12 7.11 15.87
C LEU A 249 -12.42 7.58 14.60
N ALA A 250 -12.37 6.75 13.56
CA ALA A 250 -11.78 7.10 12.26
C ALA A 250 -12.53 8.24 11.57
N LEU A 251 -13.86 8.15 11.49
CA LEU A 251 -14.71 9.21 10.95
C LEU A 251 -14.58 10.51 11.75
N ARG A 252 -14.67 10.44 13.09
CA ARG A 252 -14.55 11.62 13.95
C ARG A 252 -13.19 12.29 13.79
N SER A 253 -12.11 11.53 13.79
CA SER A 253 -10.75 12.07 13.59
C SER A 253 -10.61 12.80 12.24
N ARG A 254 -11.14 12.22 11.15
CA ARG A 254 -11.15 12.90 9.84
C ARG A 254 -12.08 14.11 9.82
N PHE A 255 -13.21 14.02 10.53
CA PHE A 255 -14.24 15.05 10.59
C PHE A 255 -13.86 16.23 11.50
N SER A 256 -13.05 16.04 12.53
CA SER A 256 -12.51 17.12 13.38
C SER A 256 -11.16 17.63 12.87
N GLY A 257 -10.36 16.78 12.22
CA GLY A 257 -8.96 17.04 11.92
C GLY A 257 -8.04 16.82 13.13
N VAL A 258 -8.57 16.24 14.22
CA VAL A 258 -7.87 16.07 15.49
C VAL A 258 -7.53 14.59 15.70
N PRO A 259 -6.28 14.25 16.03
CA PRO A 259 -5.90 12.88 16.37
C PRO A 259 -6.71 12.34 17.55
N VAL A 260 -6.94 11.02 17.55
CA VAL A 260 -7.63 10.35 18.65
C VAL A 260 -6.72 10.26 19.87
N SER A 261 -7.25 10.52 21.06
CA SER A 261 -6.53 10.29 22.32
C SER A 261 -6.27 8.80 22.55
N GLY A 262 -5.04 8.44 22.93
CA GLY A 262 -4.68 7.07 23.32
C GLY A 262 -5.48 6.55 24.52
N THR A 263 -5.93 7.43 25.42
CA THR A 263 -6.71 7.06 26.61
C THR A 263 -8.01 6.33 26.29
N LEU A 264 -8.56 6.50 25.08
CA LEU A 264 -9.79 5.83 24.66
C LEU A 264 -9.62 4.31 24.52
N ILE A 265 -8.39 3.78 24.50
CA ILE A 265 -8.16 2.33 24.50
C ILE A 265 -8.71 1.64 25.78
N ALA A 266 -8.94 2.41 26.84
CA ALA A 266 -9.55 1.92 28.07
C ALA A 266 -11.04 1.59 27.90
N GLU A 267 -11.71 2.15 26.88
CA GLU A 267 -13.16 2.02 26.70
C GLU A 267 -13.62 0.56 26.54
N PRO A 268 -14.76 0.16 27.14
CA PRO A 268 -15.28 -1.20 27.07
C PRO A 268 -15.47 -1.73 25.64
N ALA A 269 -15.86 -0.85 24.69
CA ALA A 269 -16.05 -1.23 23.30
C ALA A 269 -14.75 -1.71 22.62
N LEU A 270 -13.58 -1.27 23.09
CA LEU A 270 -12.26 -1.66 22.57
C LEU A 270 -11.62 -2.80 23.38
N ALA A 271 -12.34 -3.41 24.32
CA ALA A 271 -11.82 -4.52 25.12
C ALA A 271 -11.29 -5.71 24.27
N PRO A 272 -11.92 -6.12 23.14
CA PRO A 272 -11.36 -7.18 22.30
C PRO A 272 -9.99 -6.83 21.70
N LEU A 273 -9.81 -5.57 21.29
CA LEU A 273 -8.56 -5.08 20.74
C LEU A 273 -7.45 -5.05 21.79
N ARG A 274 -7.78 -4.61 23.02
CA ARG A 274 -6.85 -4.66 24.16
C ARG A 274 -6.47 -6.09 24.52
N ALA A 275 -7.43 -7.01 24.55
CA ALA A 275 -7.15 -8.42 24.84
C ALA A 275 -6.18 -9.05 23.83
N HIS A 276 -6.30 -8.73 22.53
CA HIS A 276 -5.31 -9.15 21.54
C HIS A 276 -3.95 -8.48 21.74
N ALA A 277 -3.92 -7.20 22.12
CA ALA A 277 -2.68 -6.50 22.44
C ALA A 277 -1.96 -7.09 23.65
N ASP A 278 -2.68 -7.55 24.67
CA ASP A 278 -2.11 -8.19 25.86
C ASP A 278 -1.67 -9.65 25.59
N GLY A 279 -2.22 -10.27 24.55
CA GLY A 279 -1.94 -11.65 24.14
C GLY A 279 -1.03 -11.75 22.91
N ASP A 280 -1.61 -12.11 21.76
CA ASP A 280 -0.89 -12.41 20.52
C ASP A 280 -0.07 -11.23 19.98
N TRP A 281 -0.43 -10.00 20.34
CA TRP A 281 0.28 -8.78 19.93
C TRP A 281 1.00 -8.08 21.09
N ARG A 282 1.45 -8.83 22.12
CA ARG A 282 2.22 -8.30 23.26
C ARG A 282 3.46 -7.50 22.85
N ASP A 283 4.10 -7.90 21.76
CA ASP A 283 5.30 -7.24 21.24
C ASP A 283 4.95 -6.08 20.28
N GLY A 284 3.66 -5.79 20.11
CA GLY A 284 3.10 -4.79 19.22
C GLY A 284 2.65 -5.34 17.86
N ILE A 285 1.83 -4.55 17.17
CA ILE A 285 1.40 -4.81 15.80
C ILE A 285 2.57 -4.46 14.87
N GLU A 286 3.10 -5.45 14.16
CA GLU A 286 4.19 -5.24 13.21
C GLU A 286 3.73 -4.43 12.00
N ILE A 287 4.47 -3.36 11.70
CA ILE A 287 4.21 -2.51 10.53
C ILE A 287 5.07 -2.97 9.37
N PRO A 288 4.45 -3.38 8.25
CA PRO A 288 5.19 -3.95 7.13
C PRO A 288 6.17 -2.93 6.51
N ASN A 289 7.29 -3.42 5.98
CA ASN A 289 8.34 -2.60 5.38
C ASN A 289 8.29 -2.64 3.84
N PRO A 290 7.81 -1.58 3.16
CA PRO A 290 7.78 -1.50 1.71
C PRO A 290 9.12 -1.08 1.09
N ASP A 291 10.11 -0.71 1.89
CA ASP A 291 11.31 -0.05 1.39
C ASP A 291 12.34 -1.06 0.89
N ILE A 292 12.81 -0.86 -0.33
CA ILE A 292 14.04 -1.52 -0.80
C ILE A 292 15.21 -0.54 -0.72
N PRO A 293 16.42 -0.98 -0.32
CA PRO A 293 17.57 -0.09 -0.20
C PRO A 293 17.87 0.62 -1.52
N ASN A 294 18.22 1.91 -1.52
CA ASN A 294 18.66 2.62 -2.73
C ASN A 294 19.87 1.92 -3.39
N ARG A 295 19.96 1.97 -4.73
CA ARG A 295 21.09 1.40 -5.50
C ARG A 295 21.58 2.42 -6.51
N LEU A 296 22.88 2.38 -6.80
CA LEU A 296 23.53 3.21 -7.80
C LEU A 296 24.04 2.34 -8.96
N PRO A 297 23.17 1.87 -9.88
CA PRO A 297 23.57 0.97 -10.97
C PRO A 297 24.65 1.56 -11.89
N PHE A 298 24.70 2.89 -11.96
CA PHE A 298 25.55 3.62 -12.89
C PHE A 298 26.72 4.35 -12.23
N ALA A 299 27.01 4.08 -10.95
CA ALA A 299 28.10 4.76 -10.22
C ALA A 299 29.49 4.55 -10.84
N ALA A 300 29.72 3.38 -11.45
CA ALA A 300 30.99 3.06 -12.10
C ALA A 300 31.07 3.55 -13.55
N LEU A 301 30.03 4.23 -14.06
CA LEU A 301 30.03 4.74 -15.42
C LEU A 301 30.81 6.04 -15.53
N PRO A 302 31.54 6.26 -16.65
CA PRO A 302 32.30 7.46 -16.86
C PRO A 302 31.38 8.71 -16.95
N PRO A 303 31.91 9.90 -16.61
CA PRO A 303 31.18 11.16 -16.72
C PRO A 303 30.69 11.43 -18.15
N GLU A 304 31.44 11.01 -19.17
CA GLU A 304 31.14 11.26 -20.59
C GLU A 304 29.84 10.61 -21.11
N GLY A 305 29.21 9.73 -20.32
CA GLY A 305 27.91 9.12 -20.65
C GLY A 305 28.00 7.63 -20.93
N LEU A 306 27.02 7.10 -21.67
CA LEU A 306 26.94 5.68 -22.04
C LEU A 306 27.58 5.37 -23.39
N ALA A 307 27.95 6.41 -24.16
CA ALA A 307 28.46 6.25 -25.51
C ALA A 307 29.78 5.47 -25.50
N GLY A 308 29.83 4.36 -26.25
CA GLY A 308 31.03 3.53 -26.35
C GLY A 308 31.25 2.57 -25.17
N LEU A 309 30.32 2.47 -24.22
CA LEU A 309 30.41 1.46 -23.17
C LEU A 309 30.21 0.04 -23.71
N ASP A 310 31.03 -0.87 -23.22
CA ASP A 310 30.92 -2.30 -23.49
C ASP A 310 29.61 -2.87 -22.90
N ALA A 311 28.93 -3.72 -23.67
CA ALA A 311 27.74 -4.45 -23.25
C ALA A 311 28.00 -5.27 -21.97
N ASP A 312 29.22 -5.77 -21.77
CA ASP A 312 29.59 -6.50 -20.55
C ASP A 312 29.53 -5.62 -19.28
N VAL A 313 29.88 -4.33 -19.39
CA VAL A 313 29.77 -3.37 -18.27
C VAL A 313 28.32 -3.15 -17.89
N LEU A 314 27.46 -2.97 -18.90
CA LEU A 314 26.02 -2.77 -18.70
C LEU A 314 25.33 -4.03 -18.16
N ARG A 315 25.74 -5.22 -18.63
CA ARG A 315 25.29 -6.51 -18.10
C ARG A 315 25.65 -6.68 -16.63
N ARG A 316 26.87 -6.31 -16.23
CA ARG A 316 27.29 -6.32 -14.81
C ARG A 316 26.54 -5.29 -13.97
N ALA A 317 26.24 -4.11 -14.51
CA ALA A 317 25.40 -3.10 -13.84
C ALA A 317 23.95 -3.59 -13.60
N ALA A 318 23.45 -4.49 -14.45
CA ALA A 318 22.14 -5.12 -14.28
C ALA A 318 22.11 -6.17 -13.15
N ASP A 319 23.27 -6.56 -12.63
CA ASP A 319 23.36 -7.49 -11.51
C ASP A 319 22.96 -6.83 -10.19
N VAL A 320 22.07 -7.51 -9.45
CA VAL A 320 21.56 -7.01 -8.16
C VAL A 320 22.17 -7.83 -7.03
N ALA A 321 23.11 -7.26 -6.30
CA ALA A 321 23.70 -7.90 -5.12
C ALA A 321 22.67 -8.13 -4.01
N ALA A 322 22.91 -9.10 -3.11
CA ALA A 322 21.95 -9.49 -2.07
C ALA A 322 21.45 -8.31 -1.21
N ALA A 323 22.33 -7.36 -0.90
CA ALA A 323 22.02 -6.18 -0.10
C ALA A 323 20.98 -5.24 -0.76
N PHE A 324 20.83 -5.31 -2.08
CA PHE A 324 19.88 -4.49 -2.85
C PHE A 324 18.75 -5.33 -3.47
N ASP A 325 18.77 -6.65 -3.32
CA ASP A 325 17.81 -7.56 -3.93
C ASP A 325 16.45 -7.49 -3.18
N PRO A 326 15.32 -7.19 -3.86
CA PRO A 326 13.99 -7.13 -3.22
C PRO A 326 13.54 -8.47 -2.60
N LEU A 327 14.20 -9.57 -2.97
CA LEU A 327 13.98 -10.91 -2.41
C LEU A 327 14.57 -11.10 -1.01
N THR A 328 15.42 -10.17 -0.54
CA THR A 328 15.98 -10.21 0.81
C THR A 328 14.90 -9.84 1.84
N VAL A 329 14.77 -10.65 2.90
CA VAL A 329 13.79 -10.43 3.98
C VAL A 329 14.01 -9.08 4.64
N ARG A 330 12.94 -8.31 4.78
CA ARG A 330 12.96 -7.01 5.45
C ARG A 330 12.33 -7.11 6.83
N ALA A 331 12.97 -6.45 7.81
CA ALA A 331 12.39 -6.30 9.13
C ALA A 331 11.23 -5.29 9.07
N PRO A 332 10.18 -5.44 9.93
CA PRO A 332 9.15 -4.42 10.10
C PRO A 332 9.74 -3.03 10.40
N ILE A 333 9.14 -1.96 9.86
CA ILE A 333 9.62 -0.59 10.10
C ILE A 333 9.30 -0.09 11.52
N ALA A 334 8.25 -0.65 12.13
CA ALA A 334 7.83 -0.31 13.48
C ALA A 334 7.02 -1.45 14.10
N ARG A 335 6.83 -1.36 15.42
CA ARG A 335 5.85 -2.15 16.17
C ARG A 335 4.96 -1.20 16.97
N TRP A 336 3.67 -1.21 16.72
CA TRP A 336 2.72 -0.37 17.46
C TRP A 336 2.21 -1.13 18.69
N ARG A 337 2.63 -0.70 19.88
CA ARG A 337 2.12 -1.25 21.14
C ARG A 337 0.98 -0.38 21.66
N LEU A 338 -0.18 -0.95 21.93
CA LEU A 338 -1.39 -0.19 22.27
C LEU A 338 -1.34 0.50 23.65
N ASP A 339 -0.31 0.23 24.45
CA ASP A 339 -0.02 0.95 25.70
C ASP A 339 0.72 2.28 25.47
N GLN A 340 1.23 2.53 24.26
CA GLN A 340 1.84 3.79 23.89
C GLN A 340 0.77 4.87 23.60
N PRO A 341 1.02 6.14 23.98
CA PRO A 341 0.01 7.20 23.96
C PRO A 341 -0.54 7.52 22.56
N ASP A 342 0.22 7.25 21.50
CA ASP A 342 -0.12 7.54 20.11
C ASP A 342 -0.53 6.30 19.30
N ALA A 343 -0.39 5.09 19.85
CA ALA A 343 -0.63 3.85 19.10
C ALA A 343 -2.08 3.71 18.64
N LEU A 344 -3.06 4.02 19.49
CA LEU A 344 -4.47 4.01 19.07
C LEU A 344 -4.72 5.05 17.97
N ALA A 345 -4.10 6.23 18.04
CA ALA A 345 -4.22 7.24 17.00
C ALA A 345 -3.68 6.73 15.65
N ARG A 346 -2.56 6.00 15.65
CA ARG A 346 -1.99 5.37 14.44
C ARG A 346 -2.90 4.27 13.87
N VAL A 347 -3.45 3.41 14.74
CA VAL A 347 -4.42 2.38 14.35
C VAL A 347 -5.67 3.00 13.72
N VAL A 348 -6.24 4.02 14.37
CA VAL A 348 -7.40 4.75 13.85
C VAL A 348 -7.03 5.46 12.54
N GLY A 349 -5.82 6.01 12.43
CA GLY A 349 -5.29 6.61 11.20
C GLY A 349 -5.22 5.63 10.03
N ALA A 350 -4.78 4.39 10.27
CA ALA A 350 -4.76 3.34 9.24
C ALA A 350 -6.19 3.00 8.75
N ILE A 351 -7.16 2.91 9.65
CA ILE A 351 -8.59 2.71 9.30
C ILE A 351 -9.14 3.94 8.57
N ALA A 352 -8.77 5.15 8.99
CA ALA A 352 -9.15 6.40 8.35
C ALA A 352 -8.56 6.57 6.93
N GLY A 353 -7.54 5.77 6.55
CA GLY A 353 -7.05 5.63 5.17
C GLY A 353 -8.08 5.03 4.20
N PHE A 354 -9.22 4.54 4.73
CA PHE A 354 -10.41 4.16 3.97
C PHE A 354 -11.44 5.29 3.88
N LEU A 355 -11.08 6.54 4.13
CA LEU A 355 -11.94 7.72 3.97
C LEU A 355 -11.21 8.76 3.12
N SER A 356 -11.88 9.27 2.09
CA SER A 356 -11.37 10.40 1.30
C SER A 356 -11.76 11.74 1.93
N PRO A 357 -10.94 12.79 1.79
CA PRO A 357 -11.31 14.15 2.18
C PRO A 357 -12.59 14.63 1.48
N ALA A 358 -12.82 14.27 0.21
CA ALA A 358 -14.02 14.64 -0.54
C ALA A 358 -15.30 14.14 0.14
N GLU A 359 -15.30 12.90 0.63
CA GLU A 359 -16.43 12.33 1.39
C GLU A 359 -16.66 13.06 2.71
N ILE A 360 -15.58 13.43 3.42
CA ILE A 360 -15.69 14.13 4.69
C ILE A 360 -16.23 15.55 4.50
N VAL A 361 -15.79 16.25 3.45
CA VAL A 361 -16.32 17.58 3.09
C VAL A 361 -17.80 17.47 2.73
N ALA A 362 -18.17 16.54 1.85
CA ALA A 362 -19.56 16.34 1.44
C ALA A 362 -20.48 16.00 2.64
N LEU A 363 -20.02 15.13 3.56
CA LEU A 363 -20.76 14.81 4.79
C LEU A 363 -21.00 16.03 5.66
N ARG A 364 -19.96 16.85 5.91
CA ARG A 364 -20.09 18.09 6.70
C ARG A 364 -21.15 19.02 6.13
N GLU A 365 -21.10 19.25 4.83
CA GLU A 365 -22.06 20.12 4.15
C GLU A 365 -23.48 19.56 4.19
N SER A 366 -23.64 18.24 4.03
CA SER A 366 -24.96 17.63 4.02
C SER A 366 -25.59 17.56 5.41
N VAL A 367 -24.81 17.30 6.46
CA VAL A 367 -25.31 17.32 7.84
C VAL A 367 -25.91 18.68 8.18
N LEU A 368 -25.24 19.77 7.80
CA LEU A 368 -25.74 21.13 8.05
C LEU A 368 -27.07 21.41 7.35
N ARG A 369 -27.31 20.81 6.19
CA ARG A 369 -28.58 20.97 5.46
C ARG A 369 -29.70 20.10 6.02
N ILE A 370 -29.39 18.88 6.45
CA ILE A 370 -30.40 17.84 6.68
C ILE A 370 -30.70 17.63 8.17
N ALA A 371 -29.69 17.68 9.03
CA ALA A 371 -29.80 17.11 10.38
C ALA A 371 -30.05 18.14 11.50
N GLN A 372 -30.14 19.43 11.18
CA GLN A 372 -30.29 20.54 12.15
C GLN A 372 -29.47 20.31 13.44
N PRO A 373 -28.13 20.28 13.33
CA PRO A 373 -27.27 19.88 14.43
C PRO A 373 -27.46 20.75 15.68
N ALA A 374 -27.30 20.12 16.85
CA ALA A 374 -27.43 20.80 18.13
C ALA A 374 -26.41 21.93 18.26
N VAL A 375 -26.83 23.00 18.95
CA VAL A 375 -26.02 24.19 19.18
C VAL A 375 -25.65 24.27 20.65
N ARG A 376 -24.36 24.46 20.93
CA ARG A 376 -23.82 24.72 22.26
C ARG A 376 -23.21 26.12 22.29
N GLU A 377 -23.61 26.92 23.26
CA GLU A 377 -23.01 28.23 23.50
C GLU A 377 -21.97 28.17 24.60
N GLN A 378 -20.88 28.89 24.43
CA GLN A 378 -19.84 29.04 25.43
C GLN A 378 -19.43 30.50 25.54
N TRP A 379 -19.51 31.03 26.77
CA TRP A 379 -19.11 32.39 27.08
C TRP A 379 -17.60 32.49 27.27
N LEU A 380 -17.01 33.51 26.65
CA LEU A 380 -15.59 33.84 26.74
C LEU A 380 -15.47 35.27 27.27
N SER A 381 -14.77 35.43 28.39
CA SER A 381 -14.44 36.75 28.92
C SER A 381 -13.26 37.31 28.14
N CYS A 382 -13.43 38.50 27.55
CA CYS A 382 -12.43 39.05 26.64
C CYS A 382 -11.88 40.40 27.11
N ARG A 383 -10.58 40.60 26.88
CA ARG A 383 -9.91 41.88 27.00
C ARG A 383 -9.66 42.43 25.61
N TRP A 384 -10.24 43.59 25.34
CA TRP A 384 -10.13 44.30 24.07
C TRP A 384 -9.13 45.45 24.20
N ARG A 385 -8.22 45.57 23.24
CA ARG A 385 -7.26 46.69 23.17
C ARG A 385 -7.34 47.38 21.83
N GLN A 386 -7.80 48.62 21.85
CA GLN A 386 -7.85 49.46 20.65
C GLN A 386 -6.42 49.77 20.16
N ARG A 387 -6.20 49.61 18.85
CA ARG A 387 -5.04 50.08 18.08
C ARG A 387 -5.58 50.90 16.90
N ALA A 388 -4.71 51.64 16.20
CA ALA A 388 -5.11 52.59 15.16
C ALA A 388 -6.20 52.06 14.21
N ALA A 389 -5.92 50.99 13.46
CA ALA A 389 -6.86 50.41 12.49
C ALA A 389 -7.42 49.02 12.90
N ARG A 390 -7.20 48.58 14.14
CA ARG A 390 -7.63 47.25 14.60
C ARG A 390 -7.86 47.19 16.11
N ARG A 391 -8.56 46.15 16.56
CA ARG A 391 -8.68 45.77 17.97
C ARG A 391 -7.97 44.44 18.20
N ASP A 392 -6.98 44.44 19.09
CA ASP A 392 -6.39 43.19 19.57
C ASP A 392 -7.34 42.61 20.63
N ILE A 393 -7.63 41.31 20.54
CA ILE A 393 -8.54 40.60 21.46
C ILE A 393 -7.83 39.41 22.09
N VAL A 394 -8.00 39.25 23.40
CA VAL A 394 -7.60 38.04 24.14
C VAL A 394 -8.76 37.60 25.00
N CYS A 395 -9.20 36.36 24.84
CA CYS A 395 -10.32 35.78 25.55
C CYS A 395 -9.93 34.51 26.29
N THR A 396 -10.59 34.27 27.42
CA THR A 396 -10.53 32.99 28.15
C THR A 396 -11.94 32.53 28.48
N GLY A 397 -12.15 31.21 28.49
CA GLY A 397 -13.43 30.59 28.79
C GLY A 397 -13.24 29.30 29.60
N ALA A 398 -14.37 28.72 30.00
CA ALA A 398 -14.40 27.46 30.73
C ALA A 398 -13.73 26.32 29.94
N GLY A 399 -13.26 25.28 30.65
CA GLY A 399 -12.67 24.10 30.02
C GLY A 399 -11.37 24.40 29.25
N GLY A 400 -10.58 25.38 29.71
CA GLY A 400 -9.28 25.73 29.13
C GLY A 400 -9.35 26.38 27.74
N VAL A 401 -10.52 26.87 27.33
CA VAL A 401 -10.67 27.56 26.04
C VAL A 401 -10.00 28.93 26.12
N SER A 402 -9.15 29.24 25.14
CA SER A 402 -8.56 30.56 24.99
C SER A 402 -8.44 30.95 23.53
N LEU A 403 -8.61 32.24 23.26
CA LEU A 403 -8.56 32.81 21.93
C LEU A 403 -7.74 34.09 21.96
N SER A 404 -6.90 34.28 20.96
CA SER A 404 -6.26 35.56 20.69
C SER A 404 -6.36 35.89 19.21
N GLY A 405 -6.58 37.15 18.89
CA GLY A 405 -6.77 37.57 17.51
C GLY A 405 -6.81 39.07 17.33
N ARG A 406 -7.11 39.45 16.08
CA ARG A 406 -7.13 40.83 15.60
C ARG A 406 -8.43 41.07 14.85
N ALA A 407 -9.26 41.96 15.38
CA ALA A 407 -10.49 42.42 14.75
C ALA A 407 -10.24 43.71 13.97
N THR A 408 -10.77 43.77 12.76
CA THR A 408 -10.82 44.94 11.87
C THR A 408 -12.28 45.29 11.59
N ALA A 409 -12.53 46.24 10.69
CA ALA A 409 -13.90 46.67 10.38
C ALA A 409 -14.75 45.56 9.72
N ASP A 410 -14.13 44.66 8.96
CA ASP A 410 -14.83 43.65 8.16
C ASP A 410 -14.52 42.20 8.57
N ARG A 411 -13.47 41.98 9.37
CA ARG A 411 -13.00 40.63 9.72
C ARG A 411 -12.33 40.52 11.08
N LEU A 412 -12.42 39.33 11.67
CA LEU A 412 -11.70 38.89 12.85
C LEU A 412 -10.77 37.74 12.46
N ARG A 413 -9.45 37.96 12.56
CA ARG A 413 -8.44 36.93 12.36
C ARG A 413 -8.04 36.37 13.72
N ILE A 414 -8.23 35.07 13.92
CA ILE A 414 -7.79 34.36 15.12
C ILE A 414 -6.38 33.87 14.90
N ASP A 415 -5.44 34.47 15.63
CA ASP A 415 -4.03 34.11 15.57
C ASP A 415 -3.80 32.77 16.27
N ARG A 416 -4.46 32.56 17.41
CA ARG A 416 -4.42 31.31 18.17
C ARG A 416 -5.77 31.03 18.82
N PHE A 417 -6.27 29.82 18.63
CA PHE A 417 -7.40 29.26 19.36
C PHE A 417 -6.95 27.99 20.06
N ALA A 418 -7.12 27.88 21.38
CA ALA A 418 -6.82 26.66 22.12
C ALA A 418 -8.06 26.16 22.87
N THR A 419 -8.19 24.84 22.97
CA THR A 419 -9.19 24.18 23.84
C THR A 419 -8.47 23.42 24.97
N GLY A 420 -9.16 23.13 26.08
CA GLY A 420 -8.56 22.43 27.23
C GLY A 420 -8.07 21.01 26.94
N ALA A 421 -8.37 20.45 25.76
CA ALA A 421 -7.82 19.18 25.30
C ALA A 421 -6.42 19.31 24.68
N GLY A 422 -5.76 20.47 24.79
CA GLY A 422 -4.41 20.71 24.23
C GLY A 422 -4.40 20.98 22.73
N MET A 423 -5.58 21.02 22.09
CA MET A 423 -5.71 21.32 20.68
C MET A 423 -5.54 22.81 20.44
N VAL A 424 -4.73 23.17 19.43
CA VAL A 424 -4.51 24.55 19.03
C VAL A 424 -4.70 24.71 17.53
N SER A 425 -5.48 25.71 17.12
CA SER A 425 -5.65 26.13 15.74
C SER A 425 -5.14 27.56 15.53
N TYR A 426 -4.64 27.85 14.32
CA TYR A 426 -4.01 29.11 13.96
C TYR A 426 -4.57 29.66 12.65
N GLY A 427 -4.62 30.98 12.53
CA GLY A 427 -4.95 31.66 11.28
C GLY A 427 -6.39 31.48 10.80
N ASN A 428 -7.34 31.23 11.71
CA ASN A 428 -8.75 31.10 11.36
C ASN A 428 -9.35 32.47 11.10
N GLU A 429 -10.19 32.58 10.08
CA GLU A 429 -10.78 33.86 9.69
C GLU A 429 -12.29 33.85 9.93
N PHE A 430 -12.78 34.97 10.42
CA PHE A 430 -14.19 35.23 10.61
C PHE A 430 -14.53 36.55 9.93
N VAL A 431 -15.66 36.61 9.26
CA VAL A 431 -16.19 37.83 8.64
C VAL A 431 -17.30 38.41 9.50
N VAL A 432 -17.45 39.74 9.48
CA VAL A 432 -18.51 40.41 10.25
C VAL A 432 -19.88 39.88 9.83
N ASP A 433 -20.68 39.62 10.84
CA ASP A 433 -22.06 39.13 10.76
C ASP A 433 -22.91 39.92 11.75
N ASP A 434 -24.23 39.87 11.61
CA ASP A 434 -25.11 40.62 12.51
C ASP A 434 -24.79 40.32 13.99
N GLY A 435 -24.50 41.35 14.80
CA GLY A 435 -24.12 41.21 16.20
C GLY A 435 -22.82 40.43 16.49
N GLY A 436 -21.93 40.18 15.51
CA GLY A 436 -20.66 39.50 15.76
C GLY A 436 -19.87 39.08 14.51
N TYR A 437 -19.40 37.84 14.50
CA TYR A 437 -18.57 37.29 13.43
C TYR A 437 -18.95 35.86 13.08
N ARG A 438 -18.99 35.51 11.79
CA ARG A 438 -19.20 34.14 11.28
C ARG A 438 -17.92 33.57 10.70
N SER A 439 -17.69 32.26 10.85
CA SER A 439 -16.48 31.62 10.32
C SER A 439 -16.41 31.68 8.80
N HIS A 440 -15.19 31.85 8.27
CA HIS A 440 -14.91 31.93 6.86
C HIS A 440 -13.67 31.09 6.52
N GLY A 441 -13.79 30.19 5.53
CA GLY A 441 -12.73 29.26 5.17
C GLY A 441 -12.56 28.14 6.20
N ALA A 442 -11.36 27.98 6.76
CA ALA A 442 -11.05 26.93 7.73
C ALA A 442 -11.82 27.14 9.04
N VAL A 443 -12.49 26.08 9.49
CA VAL A 443 -13.36 26.12 10.68
C VAL A 443 -12.67 25.44 11.85
N VAL A 444 -12.60 26.13 12.99
CA VAL A 444 -12.14 25.53 14.25
C VAL A 444 -13.12 24.46 14.69
N ARG A 445 -12.63 23.28 15.04
CA ARG A 445 -13.43 22.17 15.56
C ARG A 445 -12.85 21.67 16.86
N ASP A 446 -13.68 21.23 17.80
CA ASP A 446 -13.21 20.56 19.01
C ASP A 446 -12.95 19.05 18.79
N THR A 447 -12.54 18.35 19.84
CA THR A 447 -12.22 16.91 19.82
C THR A 447 -13.43 16.02 19.51
N ASP A 448 -14.65 16.51 19.78
CA ASP A 448 -15.89 15.80 19.49
C ASP A 448 -16.39 16.07 18.07
N GLY A 449 -15.81 17.08 17.40
CA GLY A 449 -16.09 17.44 16.02
C GLY A 449 -17.02 18.65 15.88
N ALA A 450 -17.42 19.27 16.99
CA ALA A 450 -18.28 20.45 16.97
C ALA A 450 -17.54 21.65 16.36
N ALA A 451 -18.19 22.32 15.41
CA ALA A 451 -17.62 23.44 14.68
C ALA A 451 -17.92 24.78 15.35
N LEU A 452 -16.91 25.62 15.53
CA LEU A 452 -17.10 27.03 15.91
C LEU A 452 -17.58 27.81 14.68
N ARG A 453 -18.87 28.11 14.65
CA ARG A 453 -19.51 28.77 13.48
C ARG A 453 -19.68 30.27 13.66
N ARG A 454 -19.89 30.73 14.90
CA ARG A 454 -20.13 32.14 15.18
C ARG A 454 -19.50 32.56 16.50
N LEU A 455 -19.04 33.80 16.53
CA LEU A 455 -18.62 34.52 17.73
C LEU A 455 -19.52 35.75 17.84
N ALA A 456 -20.56 35.69 18.68
CA ALA A 456 -21.42 36.83 18.92
C ALA A 456 -20.79 37.76 19.97
N VAL A 457 -20.87 39.06 19.76
CA VAL A 457 -20.31 40.07 20.67
C VAL A 457 -21.39 40.50 21.66
N ALA A 458 -21.10 40.43 22.95
CA ALA A 458 -21.98 40.92 24.01
C ALA A 458 -21.15 41.73 25.02
N GLY A 459 -21.09 43.05 24.83
CA GLY A 459 -20.25 43.91 25.66
C GLY A 459 -18.77 43.56 25.55
N SER A 460 -18.13 43.23 26.68
CA SER A 460 -16.74 42.77 26.74
C SER A 460 -16.58 41.26 26.55
N GLU A 461 -17.67 40.51 26.41
CA GLU A 461 -17.64 39.06 26.25
C GLU A 461 -17.89 38.64 24.80
N LEU A 462 -17.37 37.46 24.46
CA LEU A 462 -17.74 36.76 23.23
C LEU A 462 -18.51 35.51 23.58
N ARG A 463 -19.59 35.28 22.84
CA ARG A 463 -20.33 34.02 22.87
C ARG A 463 -19.95 33.16 21.68
N ALA A 464 -19.18 32.11 21.95
CA ALA A 464 -18.80 31.10 20.98
C ALA A 464 -19.95 30.13 20.74
N VAL A 465 -20.41 30.06 19.50
CA VAL A 465 -21.50 29.18 19.05
C VAL A 465 -20.90 27.97 18.36
N TRP A 466 -20.96 26.84 19.05
CA TRP A 466 -20.51 25.54 18.58
C TRP A 466 -21.68 24.76 18.00
N VAL A 467 -21.47 24.15 16.84
CA VAL A 467 -22.47 23.33 16.15
C VAL A 467 -21.98 21.90 16.12
N ASP A 468 -22.72 20.98 16.76
CA ASP A 468 -22.38 19.56 16.84
C ASP A 468 -22.75 18.83 15.55
N GLU A 469 -21.91 19.03 14.54
CA GLU A 469 -22.09 18.44 13.22
C GLU A 469 -21.74 16.94 13.18
N PHE A 470 -21.10 16.38 14.23
CA PHE A 470 -20.77 14.96 14.24
C PHE A 470 -21.85 14.10 14.89
N ALA A 471 -22.63 14.64 15.83
CA ALA A 471 -23.70 13.90 16.51
C ALA A 471 -24.65 13.16 15.55
N ALA A 472 -25.08 13.81 14.46
CA ALA A 472 -25.96 13.18 13.49
C ALA A 472 -25.32 11.95 12.79
N ILE A 473 -24.02 12.04 12.50
CA ILE A 473 -23.24 10.94 11.93
C ILE A 473 -23.11 9.82 12.95
N ASP A 474 -22.85 10.18 14.21
CA ASP A 474 -22.71 9.25 15.32
C ASP A 474 -24.00 8.45 15.57
N THR A 475 -25.15 9.12 15.55
CA THR A 475 -26.48 8.50 15.60
C THR A 475 -26.70 7.54 14.43
N ALA A 476 -26.39 7.96 13.20
CA ALA A 476 -26.55 7.09 12.02
C ALA A 476 -25.69 5.82 12.11
N ILE A 477 -24.48 5.90 12.68
CA ILE A 477 -23.63 4.72 12.91
C ILE A 477 -24.19 3.84 14.02
N ALA A 478 -24.72 4.43 15.10
CA ALA A 478 -25.37 3.68 16.17
C ALA A 478 -26.61 2.91 15.66
N GLU A 479 -27.41 3.52 14.77
CA GLU A 479 -28.53 2.86 14.09
C GLU A 479 -28.06 1.69 13.22
N GLN A 480 -26.97 1.86 12.45
CA GLN A 480 -26.36 0.78 11.66
C GLN A 480 -25.90 -0.40 12.53
N LEU A 481 -25.46 -0.14 13.76
CA LEU A 481 -25.07 -1.17 14.72
C LEU A 481 -26.29 -1.87 15.34
N GLY A 482 -27.38 -1.14 15.60
CA GLY A 482 -28.59 -1.65 16.26
C GLY A 482 -29.50 -2.52 15.38
N ASN A 483 -29.41 -2.39 14.06
CA ASN A 483 -30.16 -3.23 13.12
C ASN A 483 -29.59 -4.67 13.10
N ALA A 484 -30.26 -5.59 13.82
CA ALA A 484 -29.81 -6.96 14.05
C ALA A 484 -29.58 -7.76 12.74
N GLY A 485 -28.38 -8.34 12.61
CA GLY A 485 -27.90 -9.14 11.48
C GLY A 485 -26.37 -9.08 11.39
N ALA A 486 -25.74 -9.77 10.42
CA ALA A 486 -24.33 -9.59 10.10
C ALA A 486 -24.08 -8.25 9.37
N GLY A 487 -24.50 -7.15 10.00
CA GLY A 487 -24.44 -5.77 9.50
C GLY A 487 -23.03 -5.34 9.08
N PRO A 488 -22.82 -4.06 8.73
CA PRO A 488 -21.54 -3.63 8.14
C PRO A 488 -20.34 -3.81 9.09
N PHE A 489 -20.59 -4.01 10.39
CA PHE A 489 -19.60 -4.30 11.44
C PHE A 489 -19.48 -5.78 11.82
N GLY A 490 -20.09 -6.72 11.10
CA GLY A 490 -19.92 -8.15 11.34
C GLY A 490 -18.49 -8.65 11.08
N ASP A 491 -18.26 -9.95 11.15
CA ASP A 491 -16.92 -10.59 11.07
C ASP A 491 -16.24 -10.52 9.67
N GLY A 492 -16.80 -9.71 8.77
CA GLY A 492 -16.28 -9.51 7.43
C GLY A 492 -15.14 -8.50 7.35
N LEU A 493 -14.65 -8.30 6.14
CA LEU A 493 -13.60 -7.34 5.80
C LEU A 493 -14.00 -5.90 6.11
N LEU A 494 -13.01 -5.06 6.43
CA LEU A 494 -13.17 -3.60 6.42
C LEU A 494 -13.49 -3.17 4.98
N SER A 495 -14.74 -2.79 4.73
CA SER A 495 -15.23 -2.45 3.39
C SER A 495 -15.90 -1.08 3.38
N ARG A 496 -15.33 -0.18 2.56
CA ARG A 496 -15.90 1.16 2.31
C ARG A 496 -17.32 1.08 1.79
N GLU A 497 -17.59 0.16 0.87
CA GLU A 497 -18.92 -0.01 0.28
C GLU A 497 -19.95 -0.37 1.34
N ARG A 498 -19.59 -1.28 2.28
CA ARG A 498 -20.51 -1.69 3.35
C ARG A 498 -20.71 -0.62 4.42
N LEU A 499 -19.66 0.10 4.77
CA LEU A 499 -19.66 1.04 5.90
C LEU A 499 -20.13 2.44 5.50
N LEU A 500 -19.65 2.94 4.37
CA LEU A 500 -19.81 4.34 3.99
C LEU A 500 -21.02 4.55 3.07
N ALA A 501 -21.35 3.62 2.18
CA ALA A 501 -22.47 3.82 1.25
C ALA A 501 -23.82 4.05 1.96
N PRO A 502 -24.19 3.28 2.99
CA PRO A 502 -25.45 3.55 3.71
C PRO A 502 -25.40 4.87 4.48
N LEU A 503 -24.22 5.28 4.96
CA LEU A 503 -24.02 6.55 5.65
C LEU A 503 -24.19 7.73 4.69
N LEU A 504 -23.58 7.68 3.50
CA LEU A 504 -23.74 8.70 2.46
C LEU A 504 -25.20 8.82 2.02
N ALA A 505 -25.88 7.68 1.79
CA ALA A 505 -27.28 7.65 1.41
C ALA A 505 -28.19 8.29 2.48
N ARG A 506 -27.93 8.03 3.77
CA ARG A 506 -28.67 8.65 4.90
C ARG A 506 -28.62 10.17 4.90
N PHE A 507 -27.57 10.75 4.34
CA PHE A 507 -27.37 12.19 4.19
C PHE A 507 -27.56 12.67 2.75
N GLY A 508 -28.28 11.92 1.90
CA GLY A 508 -28.64 12.34 0.54
C GLY A 508 -27.44 12.55 -0.39
N LEU A 509 -26.28 11.94 -0.08
CA LEU A 509 -25.08 12.03 -0.90
C LEU A 509 -24.99 10.82 -1.85
N PRO A 510 -24.47 11.02 -3.08
CA PRO A 510 -24.23 9.90 -3.98
C PRO A 510 -23.16 8.99 -3.37
N ALA A 511 -23.50 7.70 -3.27
CA ALA A 511 -22.60 6.67 -2.81
C ALA A 511 -22.00 5.91 -3.99
N PRO A 512 -20.78 5.34 -3.86
CA PRO A 512 -20.26 4.42 -4.84
C PRO A 512 -21.23 3.25 -5.01
N SER A 513 -21.71 3.00 -6.23
CA SER A 513 -22.56 1.85 -6.50
C SER A 513 -21.72 0.56 -6.37
N PRO A 514 -22.26 -0.51 -5.74
CA PRO A 514 -21.61 -1.81 -5.73
C PRO A 514 -21.26 -2.22 -7.17
N LYS A 515 -19.99 -2.55 -7.40
CA LYS A 515 -19.57 -3.03 -8.71
C LYS A 515 -19.99 -4.50 -8.88
N PRO A 516 -20.39 -4.91 -10.09
CA PRO A 516 -20.74 -6.30 -10.34
C PRO A 516 -19.56 -7.20 -9.96
N LEU A 517 -19.88 -8.35 -9.38
CA LEU A 517 -18.88 -9.37 -9.11
C LEU A 517 -18.32 -9.83 -10.45
N LEU A 518 -16.99 -9.88 -10.55
CA LEU A 518 -16.33 -10.35 -11.75
C LEU A 518 -15.72 -11.75 -11.50
N PRO A 519 -15.64 -12.60 -12.53
CA PRO A 519 -14.91 -13.85 -12.44
C PRO A 519 -13.48 -13.62 -11.95
N ALA A 520 -12.94 -14.55 -11.17
CA ALA A 520 -11.52 -14.53 -10.83
C ALA A 520 -10.70 -14.61 -12.13
N LEU A 521 -9.63 -13.83 -12.21
CA LEU A 521 -8.69 -13.97 -13.32
C LEU A 521 -7.93 -15.29 -13.14
N ALA A 522 -7.79 -16.05 -14.22
CA ALA A 522 -6.89 -17.18 -14.23
C ALA A 522 -5.44 -16.67 -14.24
N ALA A 523 -4.57 -17.32 -13.47
CA ALA A 523 -3.13 -17.22 -13.70
C ALA A 523 -2.78 -18.00 -14.97
N ALA A 524 -1.67 -17.67 -15.62
CA ALA A 524 -1.12 -18.53 -16.65
C ALA A 524 -0.71 -19.85 -15.99
N SER A 525 -1.45 -20.92 -16.25
CA SER A 525 -1.08 -22.26 -15.79
C SER A 525 0.01 -22.80 -16.71
N ALA A 526 1.15 -23.19 -16.15
CA ALA A 526 1.95 -24.23 -16.78
C ALA A 526 1.18 -25.55 -16.69
N THR A 527 1.34 -26.42 -17.70
CA THR A 527 0.76 -27.77 -17.73
C THR A 527 0.97 -28.43 -16.37
N PRO A 528 -0.05 -29.07 -15.75
CA PRO A 528 0.12 -29.73 -14.46
C PRO A 528 1.35 -30.62 -14.54
N ALA A 529 2.31 -30.43 -13.64
CA ALA A 529 3.42 -31.35 -13.44
C ALA A 529 2.83 -32.76 -13.37
N GLY A 530 2.88 -33.49 -14.48
CA GLY A 530 2.40 -34.86 -14.54
C GLY A 530 3.20 -35.60 -13.49
N ALA A 531 2.52 -36.06 -12.43
CA ALA A 531 3.09 -36.63 -11.22
C ALA A 531 4.46 -37.27 -11.48
N ILE A 532 5.52 -36.51 -11.20
CA ILE A 532 6.84 -36.90 -11.66
C ILE A 532 7.28 -38.07 -10.79
N ALA A 533 7.19 -39.27 -11.36
CA ALA A 533 7.70 -40.50 -10.76
C ALA A 533 9.24 -40.45 -10.57
N ASP A 534 9.92 -39.49 -11.21
CA ASP A 534 11.35 -39.26 -11.03
C ASP A 534 11.66 -38.61 -9.68
N THR A 535 12.23 -39.43 -8.80
CA THR A 535 12.61 -39.06 -7.44
C THR A 535 13.76 -38.03 -7.39
N GLU A 536 14.60 -37.92 -8.44
CA GLU A 536 15.68 -36.92 -8.49
C GLU A 536 15.14 -35.50 -8.71
N LEU A 537 14.00 -35.35 -9.41
CA LEU A 537 13.41 -34.04 -9.72
C LEU A 537 12.48 -33.53 -8.61
N GLN A 538 11.97 -34.42 -7.75
CA GLN A 538 11.02 -34.08 -6.67
C GLN A 538 11.45 -32.90 -5.78
N PRO A 539 12.74 -32.77 -5.35
CA PRO A 539 13.18 -31.62 -4.59
C PRO A 539 13.00 -30.28 -5.32
N PHE A 540 13.26 -30.24 -6.63
CA PHE A 540 13.10 -29.02 -7.44
C PHE A 540 11.63 -28.62 -7.53
N TYR A 541 10.72 -29.55 -7.76
CA TYR A 541 9.29 -29.24 -7.81
C TYR A 541 8.78 -28.72 -6.46
N ARG A 542 9.16 -29.40 -5.38
CA ARG A 542 8.74 -29.02 -4.02
C ARG A 542 9.13 -27.59 -3.66
N HIS A 543 10.35 -27.17 -4.02
CA HIS A 543 10.91 -25.90 -3.56
C HIS A 543 10.89 -24.78 -4.60
N CYS A 544 10.81 -25.09 -5.89
CA CYS A 544 10.97 -24.11 -6.98
C CYS A 544 9.73 -23.96 -7.88
N ALA A 545 8.85 -24.97 -7.99
CA ALA A 545 7.73 -24.95 -8.95
C ALA A 545 6.76 -23.79 -8.74
N ALA A 546 6.59 -23.34 -7.50
CA ALA A 546 5.72 -22.20 -7.19
C ALA A 546 6.06 -20.92 -7.98
N CYS A 547 7.29 -20.79 -8.49
CA CYS A 547 7.72 -19.66 -9.33
C CYS A 547 8.28 -20.10 -10.70
N HIS A 548 8.88 -21.29 -10.80
CA HIS A 548 9.62 -21.75 -11.98
C HIS A 548 8.87 -22.79 -12.82
N ASP A 549 7.63 -23.12 -12.47
CA ASP A 549 6.69 -23.83 -13.34
C ASP A 549 5.76 -22.80 -14.00
N SER A 550 6.31 -22.05 -14.95
CA SER A 550 5.61 -20.97 -15.65
C SER A 550 6.05 -20.90 -17.12
N ALA A 551 5.17 -20.41 -17.98
CA ALA A 551 5.50 -20.02 -19.36
C ALA A 551 5.98 -18.55 -19.47
N ASP A 552 6.00 -17.80 -18.36
CA ASP A 552 6.50 -16.43 -18.34
C ASP A 552 8.01 -16.40 -18.68
N ALA A 553 8.45 -15.33 -19.37
CA ALA A 553 9.86 -15.14 -19.70
C ALA A 553 10.75 -14.95 -18.45
N PHE A 554 10.18 -14.41 -17.37
CA PHE A 554 10.89 -14.17 -16.11
C PHE A 554 9.98 -14.45 -14.91
N PRO A 555 10.45 -15.20 -13.89
CA PRO A 555 11.72 -15.93 -13.87
C PRO A 555 11.72 -17.11 -14.86
N PRO A 556 12.88 -17.66 -15.23
CA PRO A 556 12.96 -18.75 -16.21
C PRO A 556 12.15 -19.98 -15.75
N GLY A 557 11.19 -20.42 -16.57
CA GLY A 557 10.31 -21.58 -16.35
C GLY A 557 10.96 -22.96 -16.53
N PHE A 558 12.03 -23.26 -15.80
CA PHE A 558 12.83 -24.50 -16.02
C PHE A 558 12.15 -25.79 -15.55
N LEU A 559 10.98 -25.70 -14.92
CA LEU A 559 10.19 -26.85 -14.46
C LEU A 559 8.97 -27.16 -15.34
N GLY A 560 8.75 -26.41 -16.41
CA GLY A 560 7.69 -26.77 -17.37
C GLY A 560 8.12 -27.90 -18.32
N GLY A 561 7.17 -28.74 -18.74
CA GLY A 561 7.36 -29.72 -19.82
C GLY A 561 7.59 -31.17 -19.35
N THR A 562 8.16 -32.00 -20.22
CA THR A 562 8.50 -33.40 -19.91
C THR A 562 9.72 -33.49 -19.00
N ALA A 563 9.92 -34.62 -18.33
CA ALA A 563 11.08 -34.84 -17.46
C ALA A 563 12.42 -34.56 -18.20
N GLU A 564 12.53 -34.94 -19.47
CA GLU A 564 13.75 -34.72 -20.25
C GLU A 564 13.99 -33.25 -20.61
N GLN A 565 12.92 -32.52 -20.93
CA GLN A 565 12.99 -31.08 -21.12
C GLN A 565 13.42 -30.38 -19.83
N VAL A 566 12.90 -30.81 -18.69
CA VAL A 566 13.25 -30.28 -17.38
C VAL A 566 14.73 -30.54 -17.06
N ARG A 567 15.25 -31.76 -17.30
CA ARG A 567 16.68 -32.05 -17.12
C ARG A 567 17.58 -31.18 -18.00
N THR A 568 17.21 -31.00 -19.27
CA THR A 568 17.94 -30.13 -20.20
C THR A 568 17.96 -28.67 -19.71
N ARG A 569 16.82 -28.16 -19.22
CA ARG A 569 16.70 -26.81 -18.69
C ARG A 569 17.47 -26.65 -17.38
N LEU A 570 17.40 -27.63 -16.47
CA LEU A 570 18.20 -27.65 -15.25
C LEU A 570 19.69 -27.60 -15.57
N ALA A 571 20.15 -28.36 -16.57
CA ALA A 571 21.54 -28.37 -17.02
C ALA A 571 21.99 -27.00 -17.55
N SER A 572 21.20 -26.35 -18.42
CA SER A 572 21.48 -25.00 -18.94
C SER A 572 21.59 -23.95 -17.82
N CYS A 573 20.72 -24.06 -16.82
CA CYS A 573 20.61 -23.08 -15.76
C CYS A 573 21.50 -23.40 -14.53
N ALA A 574 22.20 -24.54 -14.55
CA ALA A 574 22.96 -25.07 -13.43
C ALA A 574 24.01 -24.09 -12.85
N PRO A 575 24.79 -23.34 -13.64
CA PRO A 575 25.82 -22.44 -13.09
C PRO A 575 25.22 -21.39 -12.14
N ARG A 576 24.14 -20.74 -12.57
CA ARG A 576 23.46 -19.70 -11.79
C ARG A 576 22.61 -20.28 -10.66
N MET A 577 21.99 -21.45 -10.87
CA MET A 577 21.21 -22.14 -9.82
C MET A 577 22.11 -22.59 -8.67
N LEU A 578 23.21 -23.28 -8.96
CA LEU A 578 24.14 -23.76 -7.95
C LEU A 578 24.69 -22.59 -7.12
N ARG A 579 25.02 -21.47 -7.77
CA ARG A 579 25.46 -20.24 -7.09
C ARG A 579 24.40 -19.67 -6.15
N ARG A 580 23.11 -19.66 -6.52
CA ARG A 580 22.01 -19.19 -5.64
C ARG A 580 21.69 -20.21 -4.53
N LEU A 581 21.80 -21.51 -4.76
CA LEU A 581 21.63 -22.54 -3.72
C LEU A 581 22.75 -22.46 -2.67
N ALA A 582 23.99 -22.23 -3.10
CA ALA A 582 25.15 -22.12 -2.21
C ALA A 582 25.03 -20.99 -1.18
N MET A 583 24.26 -19.94 -1.49
CA MET A 583 24.02 -18.83 -0.56
C MET A 583 23.30 -19.26 0.73
N TRP A 584 22.61 -20.41 0.74
CA TRP A 584 22.03 -20.97 1.97
C TRP A 584 23.06 -21.47 2.97
N GLN A 585 24.28 -21.77 2.53
CA GLN A 585 25.39 -22.21 3.39
C GLN A 585 26.17 -21.05 3.99
N LEU A 586 25.87 -19.82 3.57
CA LEU A 586 26.53 -18.60 4.04
C LEU A 586 25.64 -17.86 5.04
N PRO A 587 26.24 -17.21 6.07
CA PRO A 587 25.52 -16.27 6.92
C PRO A 587 25.01 -15.10 6.09
N ARG A 588 23.96 -14.41 6.57
CA ARG A 588 23.20 -13.45 5.76
C ARG A 588 24.04 -12.30 5.19
N ASP A 589 24.99 -11.81 5.97
CA ASP A 589 25.92 -10.73 5.67
C ASP A 589 27.03 -11.12 4.68
N ALA A 590 27.41 -12.40 4.61
CA ALA A 590 28.43 -12.90 3.68
C ALA A 590 27.88 -13.24 2.28
N ARG A 591 26.57 -13.08 2.05
CA ARG A 591 25.92 -13.46 0.78
C ARG A 591 26.15 -12.38 -0.28
N GLY A 592 26.85 -12.74 -1.36
CA GLY A 592 26.93 -11.90 -2.56
C GLY A 592 25.61 -11.83 -3.34
N LYS A 593 24.77 -12.86 -3.24
CA LYS A 593 23.45 -12.95 -3.89
C LYS A 593 22.40 -13.50 -2.92
N THR A 594 21.15 -13.12 -3.08
CA THR A 594 20.06 -13.71 -2.29
C THR A 594 19.94 -15.20 -2.61
N PRO A 595 19.69 -16.09 -1.64
CA PRO A 595 19.55 -17.50 -1.96
C PRO A 595 18.23 -17.80 -2.69
N MET A 596 18.16 -18.95 -3.37
CA MET A 596 16.92 -19.51 -3.91
C MET A 596 16.57 -20.85 -3.22
N PRO A 597 15.29 -21.16 -2.95
CA PRO A 597 14.14 -20.26 -3.04
C PRO A 597 14.33 -19.01 -2.17
N PRO A 598 13.71 -17.86 -2.50
CA PRO A 598 13.91 -16.61 -1.78
C PRO A 598 13.58 -16.77 -0.29
N PRO A 599 14.37 -16.22 0.65
CA PRO A 599 14.10 -16.36 2.08
C PRO A 599 12.74 -15.85 2.54
N ALA A 600 12.14 -14.92 1.80
CA ALA A 600 10.81 -14.38 2.10
C ALA A 600 9.66 -15.24 1.53
N SER A 601 9.96 -16.27 0.74
CA SER A 601 8.95 -17.17 0.16
C SER A 601 8.55 -18.26 1.16
N ALA A 602 7.32 -18.76 1.04
CA ALA A 602 6.86 -19.89 1.86
C ALA A 602 7.70 -21.15 1.64
N GLN A 603 8.27 -21.32 0.45
CA GLN A 603 9.09 -22.48 0.07
C GLN A 603 10.45 -22.51 0.79
N ALA A 604 10.88 -21.40 1.38
CA ALA A 604 12.14 -21.30 2.11
C ALA A 604 12.06 -21.77 3.56
N VAL A 605 10.85 -21.98 4.12
CA VAL A 605 10.66 -22.45 5.49
C VAL A 605 11.31 -23.84 5.65
N GLY A 606 12.29 -23.94 6.55
CA GLY A 606 13.04 -25.18 6.79
C GLY A 606 13.97 -25.61 5.64
N PHE A 607 14.08 -24.83 4.55
CA PHE A 607 14.81 -25.25 3.36
C PHE A 607 16.30 -25.44 3.59
N ALA A 608 16.93 -24.54 4.35
CA ALA A 608 18.37 -24.58 4.64
C ALA A 608 18.81 -25.88 5.33
N ALA A 609 17.92 -26.47 6.15
CA ALA A 609 18.16 -27.71 6.88
C ALA A 609 17.61 -28.95 6.14
N SER A 610 17.04 -28.78 4.94
CA SER A 610 16.40 -29.88 4.22
C SER A 610 17.42 -30.76 3.48
N ALA A 611 17.16 -32.06 3.45
CA ALA A 611 17.91 -32.99 2.59
C ALA A 611 17.79 -32.63 1.09
N GLY A 612 16.71 -31.93 0.71
CA GLY A 612 16.48 -31.46 -0.65
C GLY A 612 17.55 -30.49 -1.15
N LEU A 613 18.11 -29.63 -0.29
CA LEU A 613 19.20 -28.72 -0.66
C LEU A 613 20.46 -29.49 -1.09
N GLY A 614 20.86 -30.50 -0.31
CA GLY A 614 22.00 -31.36 -0.65
C GLY A 614 21.78 -32.10 -1.97
N ALA A 615 20.64 -32.79 -2.09
CA ALA A 615 20.29 -33.55 -3.29
C ALA A 615 20.28 -32.69 -4.57
N MET A 616 19.71 -31.48 -4.52
CA MET A 616 19.70 -30.58 -5.67
C MET A 616 21.10 -30.08 -6.03
N ARG A 617 21.94 -29.77 -5.04
CA ARG A 617 23.32 -29.36 -5.30
C ARG A 617 24.12 -30.48 -5.95
N ASP A 618 24.04 -31.70 -5.42
CA ASP A 618 24.75 -32.85 -5.97
C ASP A 618 24.33 -33.14 -7.41
N TYR A 619 23.03 -33.02 -7.69
CA TYR A 619 22.49 -33.14 -9.05
C TYR A 619 23.10 -32.09 -10.00
N LEU A 620 23.10 -30.82 -9.60
CA LEU A 620 23.63 -29.73 -10.43
C LEU A 620 25.14 -29.83 -10.61
N GLU A 621 25.89 -30.24 -9.58
CA GLU A 621 27.33 -30.46 -9.67
C GLU A 621 27.68 -31.60 -10.62
N ARG A 622 26.92 -32.70 -10.63
CA ARG A 622 27.07 -33.78 -11.64
C ARG A 622 26.78 -33.26 -13.05
N SER A 623 25.70 -32.49 -13.21
CA SER A 623 25.32 -31.90 -14.50
C SER A 623 26.35 -30.91 -15.05
N LEU A 624 27.01 -30.12 -14.19
CA LEU A 624 28.09 -29.22 -14.60
C LEU A 624 29.34 -29.99 -15.04
N ARG A 625 29.73 -31.03 -14.28
CA ARG A 625 30.89 -31.87 -14.64
C ARG A 625 30.68 -32.58 -15.99
N SER A 626 29.47 -33.05 -16.27
CA SER A 626 29.15 -33.65 -17.58
C SER A 626 29.19 -32.66 -18.75
N GLN A 627 29.10 -31.35 -18.46
CA GLN A 627 29.26 -30.26 -19.43
C GLN A 627 30.72 -29.76 -19.53
N GLY A 628 31.66 -30.36 -18.79
CA GLY A 628 33.06 -29.93 -18.75
C GLY A 628 33.31 -28.65 -17.94
N LEU A 629 32.35 -28.23 -17.10
CA LEU A 629 32.48 -27.07 -16.22
C LEU A 629 32.94 -27.50 -14.82
N ASP A 630 33.83 -26.72 -14.20
CA ASP A 630 34.24 -26.93 -12.81
C ASP A 630 33.27 -26.24 -11.83
N PRO A 631 32.51 -26.99 -11.02
CA PRO A 631 31.61 -26.40 -10.03
C PRO A 631 32.32 -25.57 -8.96
N ALA A 632 33.57 -25.89 -8.60
CA ALA A 632 34.31 -25.18 -7.57
C ALA A 632 34.73 -23.78 -8.04
N GLY A 633 35.18 -23.67 -9.30
CA GLY A 633 35.57 -22.42 -9.95
C GLY A 633 34.44 -21.41 -10.17
N LEU A 634 33.16 -21.84 -10.16
CA LEU A 634 32.01 -20.92 -10.30
C LEU A 634 31.96 -19.86 -9.20
N SER A 635 32.55 -20.14 -8.04
CA SER A 635 32.53 -19.21 -6.90
C SER A 635 33.39 -17.97 -7.11
N ALA A 636 34.44 -18.07 -7.94
CA ALA A 636 35.38 -17.01 -8.29
C ALA A 636 34.87 -16.12 -9.44
N THR A 637 33.89 -16.60 -10.22
CA THR A 637 33.30 -15.84 -11.32
C THR A 637 32.20 -14.91 -10.80
N ALA A 638 32.16 -13.67 -11.30
CA ALA A 638 31.08 -12.74 -10.97
C ALA A 638 29.74 -13.30 -11.49
N TYR A 639 28.65 -13.10 -10.73
CA TYR A 639 27.36 -13.74 -11.06
C TYR A 639 26.84 -13.36 -12.45
N ALA A 640 27.05 -12.11 -12.86
CA ALA A 640 26.63 -11.59 -14.16
C ALA A 640 27.34 -12.29 -15.33
N ASP A 641 28.57 -12.75 -15.10
CA ASP A 641 29.44 -13.38 -16.10
C ASP A 641 29.24 -14.91 -16.14
N LEU A 642 28.47 -15.48 -15.20
CA LEU A 642 28.05 -16.88 -15.28
C LEU A 642 27.13 -17.10 -16.49
N PRO A 643 27.22 -18.27 -17.16
CA PRO A 643 26.32 -18.62 -18.26
C PRO A 643 24.85 -18.37 -17.90
N ALA A 644 24.13 -17.73 -18.82
CA ALA A 644 22.72 -17.44 -18.63
C ALA A 644 21.87 -18.71 -18.65
N CYS A 645 20.78 -18.70 -17.89
CA CYS A 645 19.76 -19.74 -17.95
C CYS A 645 18.97 -19.58 -19.25
N ALA A 646 19.26 -20.42 -20.25
CA ALA A 646 18.63 -20.39 -21.55
C ALA A 646 17.57 -21.49 -21.62
N ILE A 647 16.29 -21.08 -21.53
CA ILE A 647 15.16 -22.00 -21.64
C ILE A 647 14.64 -21.89 -23.07
N HIS A 648 15.04 -22.87 -23.88
CA HIS A 648 14.50 -23.09 -25.22
C HIS A 648 13.45 -24.20 -25.21
#